data_AF-A0A539EHX7-F1
#
_entry.id   AF-A0A539EHX7-F1
#
_cell.length_a   1.000
_cell.length_b   1.000
_cell.length_c   1.000
_cell.angle_alpha   90.00
_cell.angle_beta   90.00
_cell.angle_gamma   90.00
#
_symmetry.space_group_name_H-M   'P 1'
#
loop_
_entity.id
_entity.type
_entity.pdbx_description
1 polymer ?
#
loop_
_entity_poly.entity_id
_entity_poly.type
_entity_poly.pdbx_seq_one_letter_code
_entity_poly.pdbx_strand_id
1 'polypeptide(L)'
;EKSLLEDPAAPILGGGGVDRIFYSAEPLGRVGRVAFVFPGSGNQYIGMGREAFAQWPEVLRPLDAEVERLKDQFVPELFAPWSLSWPQGWEDTALERLASDHKAMIFGQVSHGAALSDLVRSFGVEPTAVIGYSLGETAGLFALRLWTQRDEMLKRMEDSDLFVSELAGPCNAARRSWGLAAHEAVDWALGVVDSPEKLVRAATDKMEKVFVLIVNTPKECVVGGTRRAVKKLVEGLGGTFLPIQGVTTVHCKVAKEVETAYRDLHLLETTPKEGVQVYSGAWGRPYVLTRETAADAVTAQALTGVDFPAVVNRAYEDGVRVFLEMGPRNTCSRMVGRILDDKPHAARSVCVRDQSDVSTVLRLLGMLAAERVPLDLGRLYGQESAAVGHRPEKAQDPSALVMPMRRPAPVAPLPKSKPLPARTEPKAPPTLSVPRTPPQPVRVERAAAPIAVLERPPASEPLTRLLVAAQDAKAAAHSQYLRFSATNAEAQLRLLNIASGVQVAPAPSAPAKSVFMDRKACLEFAVGKIGAVLGEKFAAIDAHPTRVRLPDEPLMLADRILSVSGAPLSMTSGGCVTEHDIRPGAWYLDGGSIPTCIAVEAGQADLFVSGYLGIDLKTKGKAVYRLLDAVVTFHDALPGPGHTINYDIRILRFTQQGDTWLFFFEFDGTVNGKPLLTMRKGCAGFFTEAALAEGKGIV
;
A
#
# COMPACT_ATOMS: atom_id res chain seq x y z
N GLU A 1 11.96 -2.28 -18.59
CA GLU A 1 12.45 -2.85 -19.86
C GLU A 1 13.66 -2.12 -20.44
N LYS A 2 13.62 -0.81 -20.74
CA LYS A 2 14.79 -0.11 -21.32
C LYS A 2 16.11 -0.31 -20.56
N SER A 3 16.11 -0.13 -19.24
CA SER A 3 17.32 -0.33 -18.40
C SER A 3 17.83 -1.77 -18.39
N LEU A 4 16.95 -2.79 -18.50
CA LEU A 4 17.34 -4.21 -18.54
C LEU A 4 17.95 -4.63 -19.88
N LEU A 5 17.62 -3.91 -20.96
CA LEU A 5 18.17 -4.16 -22.30
C LEU A 5 19.50 -3.44 -22.52
N GLU A 6 19.70 -2.30 -21.86
CA GLU A 6 20.93 -1.50 -21.97
C GLU A 6 22.05 -2.00 -21.04
N ASP A 7 21.72 -2.43 -19.82
CA ASP A 7 22.66 -3.06 -18.89
C ASP A 7 21.92 -4.04 -17.96
N PRO A 8 21.93 -5.35 -18.26
CA PRO A 8 21.29 -6.37 -17.43
C PRO A 8 21.86 -6.46 -16.00
N ALA A 9 23.07 -5.95 -15.77
CA ALA A 9 23.73 -5.94 -14.46
C ALA A 9 23.45 -4.65 -13.67
N ALA A 10 22.95 -3.60 -14.33
CA ALA A 10 22.59 -2.37 -13.65
C ALA A 10 21.35 -2.60 -12.76
N PRO A 11 21.38 -2.16 -11.48
CA PRO A 11 20.21 -2.20 -10.62
C PRO A 11 19.07 -1.37 -11.25
N ILE A 12 17.84 -1.87 -11.16
CA ILE A 12 16.65 -1.09 -11.51
C ILE A 12 16.52 0.00 -10.44
N LEU A 13 17.17 1.15 -10.67
CA LEU A 13 17.08 2.31 -9.79
C LEU A 13 15.65 2.85 -9.91
N GLY A 14 14.83 2.54 -8.91
CA GLY A 14 13.44 2.96 -8.83
C GLY A 14 13.35 4.49 -8.71
N GLY A 15 13.28 5.18 -9.84
CA GLY A 15 12.85 6.58 -9.86
C GLY A 15 11.41 6.68 -9.34
N GLY A 16 11.22 7.29 -8.17
CA GLY A 16 9.97 7.95 -7.73
C GLY A 16 8.63 7.24 -7.94
N GLY A 17 8.57 5.90 -7.96
CA GLY A 17 7.32 5.17 -8.21
C GLY A 17 7.40 3.66 -8.37
N VAL A 18 8.59 3.06 -8.24
CA VAL A 18 8.82 1.61 -8.49
C VAL A 18 8.98 0.81 -7.19
N ASP A 19 8.22 1.12 -6.14
CA ASP A 19 8.23 0.33 -4.88
C ASP A 19 7.36 -0.95 -4.97
N ARG A 20 7.33 -1.60 -6.14
CA ARG A 20 6.50 -2.79 -6.41
C ARG A 20 7.14 -3.81 -7.35
N ILE A 21 8.31 -3.50 -7.92
CA ILE A 21 9.07 -4.42 -8.77
C ILE A 21 10.38 -4.71 -8.04
N PHE A 22 10.67 -5.99 -7.79
CA PHE A 22 11.87 -6.43 -7.08
C PHE A 22 12.71 -7.30 -8.00
N TYR A 23 13.98 -6.97 -8.11
CA TYR A 23 14.97 -7.68 -8.91
C TYR A 23 16.33 -7.58 -8.22
N SER A 24 17.03 -8.70 -8.12
CA SER A 24 18.38 -8.78 -7.58
C SER A 24 19.23 -9.66 -8.49
N ALA A 25 20.23 -9.07 -9.13
CA ALA A 25 21.19 -9.81 -9.97
C ALA A 25 22.12 -10.68 -9.10
N GLU A 26 22.47 -10.17 -7.92
CA GLU A 26 23.33 -10.81 -6.92
C GLU A 26 22.57 -11.02 -5.61
N PRO A 27 21.64 -11.99 -5.56
CA PRO A 27 20.74 -12.18 -4.43
C PRO A 27 21.49 -12.51 -3.14
N LEU A 28 21.25 -11.70 -2.11
CA LEU A 28 21.93 -11.75 -0.82
C LEU A 28 21.45 -12.92 0.05
N GLY A 29 20.22 -13.41 -0.14
CA GLY A 29 19.59 -14.43 0.71
C GLY A 29 20.23 -15.82 0.66
N ARG A 30 21.11 -16.08 -0.31
CA ARG A 30 21.86 -17.35 -0.41
C ARG A 30 23.09 -17.43 0.49
N VAL A 31 23.67 -16.28 0.80
CA VAL A 31 24.96 -16.17 1.52
C VAL A 31 24.85 -15.33 2.79
N GLY A 32 23.85 -14.47 2.85
CA GLY A 32 23.61 -13.53 3.93
C GLY A 32 22.62 -14.07 4.95
N ARG A 33 22.92 -13.79 6.21
CA ARG A 33 22.03 -14.06 7.33
C ARG A 33 20.88 -13.06 7.38
N VAL A 34 19.71 -13.53 7.83
CA VAL A 34 18.51 -12.71 8.03
C VAL A 34 18.44 -12.25 9.49
N ALA A 35 18.29 -10.95 9.72
CA ALA A 35 18.02 -10.37 11.02
C ALA A 35 16.58 -9.87 11.10
N PHE A 36 15.92 -10.18 12.21
CA PHE A 36 14.71 -9.46 12.61
C PHE A 36 15.13 -8.27 13.46
N VAL A 37 14.66 -7.09 13.06
CA VAL A 37 14.96 -5.81 13.68
C VAL A 37 13.68 -5.29 14.33
N PHE A 38 13.73 -4.92 15.60
CA PHE A 38 12.56 -4.50 16.35
C PHE A 38 12.68 -3.02 16.68
N PRO A 39 11.73 -2.16 16.26
CA PRO A 39 11.77 -0.74 16.58
C PRO A 39 11.47 -0.48 18.06
N GLY A 40 11.87 0.71 18.53
CA GLY A 40 11.60 1.18 19.89
C GLY A 40 10.30 1.97 20.00
N SER A 41 9.92 2.33 21.22
CA SER A 41 8.69 3.08 21.50
C SER A 41 8.66 4.43 20.75
N GLY A 42 7.44 4.93 20.50
CA GLY A 42 7.21 6.16 19.74
C GLY A 42 6.93 5.94 18.25
N ASN A 43 7.02 4.69 17.76
CA ASN A 43 6.69 4.36 16.37
C ASN A 43 5.22 3.99 16.17
N GLN A 44 4.46 3.80 17.24
CA GLN A 44 3.04 3.47 17.18
C GLN A 44 2.20 4.53 16.45
N TYR A 45 1.08 4.08 15.90
CA TYR A 45 0.07 4.93 15.26
C TYR A 45 -1.29 4.23 15.27
N ILE A 46 -2.37 5.01 15.19
CA ILE A 46 -3.74 4.49 15.11
C ILE A 46 -3.90 3.67 13.82
N GLY A 47 -4.44 2.47 13.96
CA GLY A 47 -4.70 1.52 12.89
C GLY A 47 -3.56 0.54 12.61
N MET A 48 -2.44 0.60 13.32
CA MET A 48 -1.29 -0.27 13.05
C MET A 48 -1.67 -1.77 13.12
N GLY A 49 -1.42 -2.51 12.05
CA GLY A 49 -1.68 -3.96 11.97
C GLY A 49 -3.14 -4.36 11.84
N ARG A 50 -4.06 -3.39 11.78
CA ARG A 50 -5.50 -3.66 11.67
C ARG A 50 -5.82 -4.48 10.42
N GLU A 51 -5.22 -4.14 9.28
CA GLU A 51 -5.46 -4.88 8.03
C GLU A 51 -4.73 -6.22 8.04
N ALA A 52 -3.47 -6.26 8.53
CA ALA A 52 -2.70 -7.49 8.60
C ALA A 52 -3.40 -8.55 9.45
N PHE A 53 -3.85 -8.21 10.66
CA PHE A 53 -4.45 -9.19 11.55
C PHE A 53 -5.89 -9.56 11.18
N ALA A 54 -6.59 -8.70 10.42
CA ALA A 54 -7.85 -9.08 9.78
C ALA A 54 -7.63 -10.07 8.63
N GLN A 55 -6.54 -9.92 7.87
CA GLN A 55 -6.21 -10.79 6.74
C GLN A 55 -5.63 -12.15 7.16
N TRP A 56 -4.82 -12.17 8.23
CA TRP A 56 -4.17 -13.37 8.77
C TRP A 56 -4.54 -13.59 10.26
N PRO A 57 -5.82 -13.80 10.59
CA PRO A 57 -6.26 -13.95 11.97
C PRO A 57 -5.70 -15.19 12.67
N GLU A 58 -5.25 -16.19 11.91
CA GLU A 58 -4.59 -17.38 12.44
C GLU A 58 -3.29 -17.09 13.17
N VAL A 59 -2.63 -15.97 12.87
CA VAL A 59 -1.40 -15.54 13.55
C VAL A 59 -1.66 -15.14 15.00
N LEU A 60 -2.86 -14.64 15.29
CA LEU A 60 -3.24 -14.25 16.65
C LEU A 60 -3.62 -15.44 17.53
N ARG A 61 -4.07 -16.57 16.96
CA ARG A 61 -4.54 -17.72 17.76
C ARG A 61 -3.46 -18.36 18.63
N PRO A 62 -2.22 -18.61 18.15
CA PRO A 62 -1.14 -19.08 19.00
C PRO A 62 -0.80 -18.08 20.10
N LEU A 63 -0.76 -16.78 19.77
CA LEU A 63 -0.49 -15.73 20.75
C LEU A 63 -1.55 -15.67 21.85
N ASP A 64 -2.82 -15.90 21.51
CA ASP A 64 -3.95 -15.90 22.45
C ASP A 64 -3.90 -17.14 23.35
N ALA A 65 -3.47 -18.28 22.81
CA ALA A 65 -3.26 -19.49 23.59
C ALA A 65 -2.02 -19.41 24.51
N GLU A 66 -0.99 -18.66 24.10
CA GLU A 66 0.27 -18.49 24.85
C GLU A 66 0.18 -17.41 25.94
N VAL A 67 -0.72 -16.43 25.80
CA VAL A 67 -0.76 -15.23 26.66
C VAL A 67 -2.19 -14.96 27.15
N GLU A 68 -2.38 -15.11 28.45
CA GLU A 68 -3.68 -15.03 29.11
C GLU A 68 -4.33 -13.66 28.95
N ARG A 69 -3.53 -12.59 29.05
CA ARG A 69 -4.01 -11.21 28.97
C ARG A 69 -3.68 -10.57 27.62
N LEU A 70 -3.75 -11.33 26.53
CA LEU A 70 -3.40 -10.83 25.19
C LEU A 70 -4.12 -9.54 24.82
N LYS A 71 -5.43 -9.46 25.11
CA LYS A 71 -6.24 -8.27 24.87
C LYS A 71 -5.69 -7.04 25.60
N ASP A 72 -5.37 -7.18 26.88
CA ASP A 72 -4.85 -6.09 27.72
C ASP A 72 -3.47 -5.61 27.27
N GLN A 73 -2.75 -6.45 26.53
CA GLN A 73 -1.43 -6.11 25.99
C GLN A 73 -1.53 -5.49 24.60
N PHE A 74 -2.47 -5.92 23.77
CA PHE A 74 -2.74 -5.29 22.47
C PHE A 74 -3.48 -3.95 22.60
N VAL A 75 -4.31 -3.79 23.64
CA VAL A 75 -5.16 -2.61 23.89
C VAL A 75 -5.86 -2.13 22.61
N PRO A 76 -6.64 -3.00 21.93
CA PRO A 76 -7.25 -2.69 20.63
C PRO A 76 -8.13 -1.43 20.66
N GLU A 77 -8.68 -1.08 21.82
CA GLU A 77 -9.49 0.13 22.02
C GLU A 77 -8.68 1.43 21.81
N LEU A 78 -7.36 1.40 22.00
CA LEU A 78 -6.46 2.55 21.76
C LEU A 78 -5.83 2.52 20.37
N PHE A 79 -5.38 1.34 19.91
CA PHE A 79 -4.67 1.23 18.63
C PHE A 79 -5.57 1.01 17.43
N ALA A 80 -6.70 0.33 17.58
CA ALA A 80 -7.68 0.11 16.52
C ALA A 80 -9.09 0.50 17.02
N PRO A 81 -9.28 1.76 17.45
CA PRO A 81 -10.57 2.20 17.95
C PRO A 81 -11.65 1.97 16.89
N TRP A 82 -12.86 1.65 17.35
CA TRP A 82 -14.04 1.49 16.51
C TRP A 82 -15.18 2.32 17.10
N SER A 83 -15.92 3.01 16.23
CA SER A 83 -17.10 3.78 16.60
C SER A 83 -18.14 3.75 15.48
N LEU A 84 -19.42 3.80 15.85
CA LEU A 84 -20.54 4.00 14.91
C LEU A 84 -20.58 5.43 14.34
N SER A 85 -19.94 6.39 15.02
CA SER A 85 -19.80 7.78 14.57
C SER A 85 -18.42 8.34 14.91
N TRP A 86 -17.84 9.13 14.01
CA TRP A 86 -16.52 9.73 14.16
C TRP A 86 -16.66 11.25 14.25
N PRO A 87 -16.80 11.82 15.47
CA PRO A 87 -16.91 13.26 15.62
C PRO A 87 -15.62 13.95 15.17
N GLN A 88 -15.72 15.22 14.79
CA GLN A 88 -14.54 16.01 14.45
C GLN A 88 -13.52 16.02 15.61
N GLY A 89 -12.23 15.79 15.31
CA GLY A 89 -11.17 15.75 16.32
C GLY A 89 -11.01 14.40 17.06
N TRP A 90 -11.72 13.34 16.63
CA TRP A 90 -11.59 12.02 17.25
C TRP A 90 -10.17 11.46 17.18
N GLU A 91 -9.44 11.70 16.07
CA GLU A 91 -8.07 11.21 15.87
C GLU A 91 -7.11 11.84 16.88
N ASP A 92 -7.18 13.16 17.05
CA ASP A 92 -6.37 13.89 18.03
C ASP A 92 -6.64 13.38 19.44
N THR A 93 -7.92 13.21 19.79
CA THR A 93 -8.33 12.65 21.10
C THR A 93 -7.78 11.23 21.31
N ALA A 94 -7.83 10.38 20.28
CA ALA A 94 -7.31 9.02 20.35
C ALA A 94 -5.77 9.00 20.46
N LEU A 95 -5.07 9.88 19.74
CA LEU A 95 -3.63 10.05 19.82
C LEU A 95 -3.19 10.55 21.20
N GLU A 96 -3.91 11.51 21.80
CA GLU A 96 -3.66 12.01 23.15
C GLU A 96 -3.84 10.93 24.22
N ARG A 97 -4.90 10.11 24.09
CA ARG A 97 -5.12 8.95 24.97
C ARG A 97 -4.01 7.92 24.84
N LEU A 98 -3.57 7.64 23.61
CA LEU A 98 -2.46 6.72 23.38
C LEU A 98 -1.14 7.26 23.93
N ALA A 99 -0.86 8.55 23.72
CA ALA A 99 0.36 9.20 24.18
C ALA A 99 0.45 9.32 25.72
N SER A 100 -0.68 9.32 26.43
CA SER A 100 -0.70 9.39 27.89
C SER A 100 -0.56 8.01 28.57
N ASP A 101 -0.81 6.92 27.87
CA ASP A 101 -0.71 5.55 28.41
C ASP A 101 0.60 4.84 28.00
N HIS A 102 1.63 5.00 28.83
CA HIS A 102 2.95 4.38 28.59
C HIS A 102 2.90 2.85 28.61
N LYS A 103 2.00 2.25 29.40
CA LYS A 103 1.83 0.80 29.46
C LYS A 103 1.28 0.28 28.13
N ALA A 104 0.23 0.92 27.62
CA ALA A 104 -0.34 0.58 26.33
C ALA A 104 0.68 0.77 25.19
N MET A 105 1.46 1.86 25.20
CA MET A 105 2.52 2.08 24.20
C MET A 105 3.57 0.96 24.21
N ILE A 106 4.00 0.52 25.40
CA ILE A 106 5.01 -0.54 25.56
C ILE A 106 4.46 -1.89 25.12
N PHE A 107 3.36 -2.34 25.72
CA PHE A 107 2.81 -3.67 25.44
C PHE A 107 2.15 -3.79 24.07
N GLY A 108 1.51 -2.71 23.59
CA GLY A 108 0.92 -2.69 22.25
C GLY A 108 1.97 -2.89 21.18
N GLN A 109 3.13 -2.24 21.32
CA GLN A 109 4.24 -2.42 20.39
C GLN A 109 4.92 -3.79 20.52
N VAL A 110 5.13 -4.30 21.73
CA VAL A 110 5.69 -5.65 21.96
C VAL A 110 4.77 -6.72 21.35
N SER A 111 3.46 -6.62 21.58
CA SER A 111 2.46 -7.58 21.08
C SER A 111 2.34 -7.51 19.56
N HIS A 112 2.35 -6.30 19.00
CA HIS A 112 2.32 -6.09 17.56
C HIS A 112 3.58 -6.64 16.88
N GLY A 113 4.78 -6.41 17.44
CA GLY A 113 6.03 -6.97 16.93
C GLY A 113 6.08 -8.50 16.98
N ALA A 114 5.53 -9.11 18.05
CA ALA A 114 5.39 -10.57 18.14
C ALA A 114 4.47 -11.13 17.06
N ALA A 115 3.29 -10.53 16.87
CA ALA A 115 2.34 -10.96 15.84
C ALA A 115 2.88 -10.78 14.42
N LEU A 116 3.54 -9.66 14.12
CA LEU A 116 4.18 -9.47 12.82
C LEU A 116 5.33 -10.45 12.58
N SER A 117 6.10 -10.78 13.62
CA SER A 117 7.16 -11.79 13.54
C SER A 117 6.57 -13.16 13.22
N ASP A 118 5.46 -13.54 13.86
CA ASP A 118 4.77 -14.80 13.59
C ASP A 118 4.16 -14.84 12.18
N LEU A 119 3.61 -13.72 11.72
CA LEU A 119 3.14 -13.58 10.34
C LEU A 119 4.28 -13.82 9.35
N VAL A 120 5.41 -13.14 9.50
CA VAL A 120 6.57 -13.30 8.59
C VAL A 120 7.14 -14.72 8.67
N ARG A 121 7.24 -15.31 9.86
CA ARG A 121 7.69 -16.70 10.06
C ARG A 121 6.71 -17.73 9.50
N SER A 122 5.41 -17.41 9.42
CA SER A 122 4.42 -18.28 8.79
C SER A 122 4.68 -18.48 7.29
N PHE A 123 5.41 -17.55 6.65
CA PHE A 123 5.90 -17.67 5.28
C PHE A 123 7.29 -18.33 5.20
N GLY A 124 7.72 -19.05 6.24
CA GLY A 124 9.00 -19.78 6.27
C GLY A 124 10.25 -18.92 6.48
N VAL A 125 10.10 -17.62 6.78
CA VAL A 125 11.21 -16.71 7.01
C VAL A 125 11.64 -16.78 8.48
N GLU A 126 12.74 -17.48 8.76
CA GLU A 126 13.31 -17.57 10.11
C GLU A 126 14.54 -16.66 10.27
N PRO A 127 14.64 -15.88 11.36
CA PRO A 127 15.81 -15.07 11.63
C PRO A 127 16.97 -15.91 12.20
N THR A 128 18.17 -15.43 11.95
CA THR A 128 19.43 -15.91 12.57
C THR A 128 20.07 -14.85 13.48
N ALA A 129 19.49 -13.64 13.48
CA ALA A 129 19.89 -12.53 14.33
C ALA A 129 18.67 -11.74 14.81
N VAL A 130 18.72 -11.25 16.04
CA VAL A 130 17.74 -10.35 16.66
C VAL A 130 18.44 -9.06 17.03
N ILE A 131 17.93 -7.95 16.50
CA ILE A 131 18.43 -6.61 16.77
C ILE A 131 17.28 -5.78 17.32
N GLY A 132 17.40 -5.32 18.56
CA GLY A 132 16.44 -4.41 19.15
C GLY A 132 16.93 -2.98 19.12
N TYR A 133 16.04 -2.04 18.81
CA TYR A 133 16.25 -0.62 19.06
C TYR A 133 15.46 -0.22 20.31
N SER A 134 16.13 0.14 21.40
CA SER A 134 15.49 0.51 22.68
C SER A 134 14.52 -0.59 23.17
N LEU A 135 13.23 -0.28 23.36
CA LEU A 135 12.14 -1.23 23.65
C LEU A 135 12.13 -2.45 22.71
N GLY A 136 12.64 -2.30 21.49
CA GLY A 136 12.79 -3.38 20.53
C GLY A 136 13.59 -4.57 21.03
N GLU A 137 14.52 -4.42 21.96
CA GLU A 137 15.25 -5.58 22.53
C GLU A 137 14.30 -6.50 23.29
N THR A 138 13.48 -5.93 24.18
CA THR A 138 12.41 -6.66 24.87
C THR A 138 11.40 -7.25 23.88
N ALA A 139 10.98 -6.48 22.87
CA ALA A 139 10.05 -6.96 21.85
C ALA A 139 10.62 -8.17 21.07
N GLY A 140 11.90 -8.14 20.71
CA GLY A 140 12.56 -9.23 19.99
C GLY A 140 12.72 -10.50 20.82
N LEU A 141 13.01 -10.36 22.12
CA LEU A 141 13.08 -11.50 23.04
C LEU A 141 11.73 -12.21 23.17
N PHE A 142 10.63 -11.47 23.31
CA PHE A 142 9.29 -12.06 23.34
C PHE A 142 8.83 -12.59 21.98
N ALA A 143 9.09 -11.87 20.89
CA ALA A 143 8.64 -12.25 19.54
C ALA A 143 9.18 -13.62 19.11
N LEU A 144 10.41 -13.98 19.53
CA LEU A 144 11.00 -15.29 19.24
C LEU A 144 10.85 -16.31 20.37
N ARG A 145 10.02 -16.04 21.38
CA ARG A 145 9.82 -16.89 22.57
C ARG A 145 11.12 -17.21 23.31
N LEU A 146 12.10 -16.31 23.23
CA LEU A 146 13.29 -16.37 24.07
C LEU A 146 12.92 -16.01 25.51
N TRP A 147 11.99 -15.06 25.66
CA TRP A 147 11.16 -14.86 26.84
C TRP A 147 9.73 -15.30 26.56
N THR A 148 9.11 -15.98 27.52
CA THR A 148 7.71 -16.46 27.43
C THR A 148 6.81 -15.84 28.49
N GLN A 149 7.38 -15.21 29.52
CA GLN A 149 6.65 -14.72 30.69
C GLN A 149 6.06 -13.31 30.50
N ARG A 150 5.28 -13.10 29.43
CA ARG A 150 4.77 -11.76 29.06
C ARG A 150 3.72 -11.23 30.04
N ASP A 151 2.84 -12.09 30.54
CA ASP A 151 1.85 -11.73 31.57
C ASP A 151 2.49 -11.41 32.91
N GLU A 152 3.58 -12.08 33.27
CA GLU A 152 4.36 -11.78 34.47
C GLU A 152 5.03 -10.40 34.35
N MET A 153 5.59 -10.06 33.19
CA MET A 153 6.13 -8.71 32.96
C MET A 153 5.01 -7.65 33.05
N LEU A 154 3.82 -7.93 32.51
CA LEU A 154 2.66 -7.04 32.61
C LEU A 154 2.29 -6.82 34.09
N LYS A 155 2.18 -7.89 34.87
CA LYS A 155 1.91 -7.82 36.30
C LYS A 155 2.97 -7.00 37.05
N ARG A 156 4.26 -7.29 36.84
CA ARG A 156 5.36 -6.52 37.45
C ARG A 156 5.31 -5.04 37.09
N MET A 157 4.91 -4.71 35.86
CA MET A 157 4.77 -3.32 35.43
C MET A 157 3.54 -2.63 36.04
N GLU A 158 2.44 -3.36 36.26
CA GLU A 158 1.25 -2.85 36.97
C GLU A 158 1.51 -2.62 38.46
N ASP A 159 2.34 -3.46 39.08
CA ASP A 159 2.75 -3.36 40.49
C ASP A 159 3.90 -2.35 40.73
N SER A 160 4.37 -1.66 39.68
CA SER A 160 5.56 -0.81 39.73
C SER A 160 5.30 0.64 39.33
N ASP A 161 5.90 1.57 40.06
CA ASP A 161 5.93 2.99 39.73
C ASP A 161 6.96 3.36 38.63
N LEU A 162 7.71 2.37 38.12
CA LEU A 162 8.87 2.57 37.25
C LEU A 162 8.54 3.43 36.02
N PHE A 163 7.43 3.13 35.33
CA PHE A 163 6.97 3.85 34.14
C PHE A 163 5.72 4.71 34.40
N VAL A 164 5.39 4.96 35.67
CA VAL A 164 4.28 5.82 36.08
C VAL A 164 4.81 7.13 36.64
N SER A 165 5.70 7.04 37.64
CA SER A 165 6.21 8.22 38.35
C SER A 165 7.73 8.32 38.39
N GLU A 166 8.46 7.21 38.27
CA GLU A 166 9.92 7.23 38.36
C GLU A 166 10.58 7.72 37.06
N LEU A 167 10.34 7.04 35.94
CA LEU A 167 10.93 7.36 34.64
C LEU A 167 9.99 8.14 33.72
N ALA A 168 8.69 8.12 34.01
CA ALA A 168 7.63 8.82 33.28
C ALA A 168 6.88 9.80 34.20
N GLY A 169 5.88 10.49 33.65
CA GLY A 169 5.02 11.41 34.42
C GLY A 169 5.87 12.46 35.16
N PRO A 170 5.84 12.52 36.51
CA PRO A 170 6.65 13.45 37.30
C PRO A 170 8.17 13.21 37.24
N CYS A 171 8.65 12.10 36.67
CA CYS A 171 10.07 11.77 36.49
C CYS A 171 10.90 11.85 37.79
N ASN A 172 10.45 11.17 38.85
CA ASN A 172 11.07 11.21 40.18
C ASN A 172 12.56 10.82 40.16
N ALA A 173 12.97 9.89 39.30
CA ALA A 173 14.37 9.51 39.13
C ALA A 173 15.21 10.71 38.64
N ALA A 174 14.72 11.46 37.64
CA ALA A 174 15.39 12.68 37.18
C ALA A 174 15.42 13.74 38.27
N ARG A 175 14.31 13.92 39.02
CA ARG A 175 14.24 14.88 40.14
C ARG A 175 15.34 14.62 41.18
N ARG A 176 15.48 13.36 41.62
CA ARG A 176 16.53 12.94 42.58
C ARG A 176 17.92 13.11 42.00
N SER A 177 18.15 12.59 40.79
CA SER A 177 19.44 12.68 40.09
C SER A 177 19.92 14.12 39.89
N TRP A 178 18.99 15.08 39.79
CA TRP A 178 19.28 16.49 39.56
C TRP A 178 19.28 17.36 40.82
N GLY A 179 19.00 16.77 41.99
CA GLY A 179 18.96 17.46 43.28
C GLY A 179 17.85 18.51 43.39
N LEU A 180 16.72 18.30 42.70
CA LEU A 180 15.59 19.24 42.70
C LEU A 180 14.71 19.06 43.95
N ALA A 181 14.02 20.11 44.37
CA ALA A 181 13.11 20.05 45.52
C ALA A 181 11.89 19.15 45.22
N ALA A 182 11.26 18.58 46.26
CA ALA A 182 10.16 17.61 46.11
C ALA A 182 8.96 18.15 45.30
N HIS A 183 8.68 19.45 45.36
CA HIS A 183 7.59 20.12 44.63
C HIS A 183 8.04 20.73 43.29
N GLU A 184 9.33 20.66 42.97
CA GLU A 184 9.86 21.20 41.72
C GLU A 184 9.57 20.23 40.56
N ALA A 185 8.98 20.77 39.50
CA ALA A 185 8.66 20.03 38.29
C ALA A 185 9.93 19.75 37.47
N VAL A 186 10.04 18.53 36.95
CA VAL A 186 11.14 18.14 36.06
C VAL A 186 10.83 18.65 34.65
N ASP A 187 11.50 19.71 34.20
CA ASP A 187 11.36 20.23 32.83
C ASP A 187 12.23 19.43 31.83
N TRP A 188 11.84 18.18 31.60
CA TRP A 188 12.50 17.29 30.65
C TRP A 188 12.07 17.58 29.20
N ALA A 189 13.03 17.55 28.29
CA ALA A 189 12.81 17.60 26.85
C ALA A 189 13.72 16.60 26.15
N LEU A 190 13.25 16.01 25.06
CA LEU A 190 14.05 15.14 24.20
C LEU A 190 13.67 15.31 22.73
N GLY A 191 14.58 14.91 21.84
CA GLY A 191 14.34 14.97 20.41
C GLY A 191 15.54 14.52 19.58
N VAL A 192 15.32 14.46 18.27
CA VAL A 192 16.36 14.11 17.29
C VAL A 192 17.12 15.37 16.88
N VAL A 193 18.44 15.25 16.81
CA VAL A 193 19.33 16.22 16.17
C VAL A 193 19.97 15.58 14.93
N ASP A 194 19.94 16.30 13.82
CA ASP A 194 20.65 15.92 12.58
C ASP A 194 22.08 16.48 12.64
N SER A 195 22.95 15.77 13.36
CA SER A 195 24.35 16.14 13.57
C SER A 195 25.23 14.91 13.79
N PRO A 196 26.51 14.95 13.35
CA PRO A 196 27.45 13.86 13.58
C PRO A 196 27.61 13.52 15.07
N GLU A 197 27.52 12.22 15.39
CA GLU A 197 27.60 11.71 16.76
C GLU A 197 28.79 12.30 17.56
N LYS A 198 29.98 12.31 16.95
CA LYS A 198 31.20 12.82 17.58
C LYS A 198 31.07 14.28 18.04
N LEU A 199 30.39 15.12 17.25
CA LEU A 199 30.14 16.51 17.60
C LEU A 199 29.11 16.63 18.72
N VAL A 200 28.04 15.84 18.64
CA VAL A 200 26.99 15.84 19.68
C VAL A 200 27.58 15.39 21.02
N ARG A 201 28.35 14.30 21.07
CA ARG A 201 29.02 13.83 22.30
C ARG A 201 29.98 14.87 22.87
N ALA A 202 30.86 15.43 22.03
CA ALA A 202 31.82 16.44 22.46
C ALA A 202 31.15 17.72 23.00
N ALA A 203 29.94 18.04 22.53
CA ALA A 203 29.13 19.14 23.05
C ALA A 203 28.42 18.76 24.36
N THR A 204 27.80 17.57 24.45
CA THR A 204 27.11 17.12 25.66
C THR A 204 28.05 16.89 26.84
N ASP A 205 29.28 16.43 26.60
CA ASP A 205 30.28 16.17 27.65
C ASP A 205 30.67 17.44 28.43
N LYS A 206 30.44 18.62 27.85
CA LYS A 206 30.72 19.94 28.44
C LYS A 206 29.50 20.55 29.13
N MET A 207 28.38 19.83 29.18
CA MET A 207 27.11 20.34 29.65
C MET A 207 26.52 19.42 30.72
N GLU A 208 25.87 20.02 31.71
CA GLU A 208 25.14 19.26 32.72
C GLU A 208 23.68 19.03 32.31
N LYS A 209 23.11 17.91 32.78
CA LYS A 209 21.69 17.56 32.62
C LYS A 209 21.24 17.56 31.15
N VAL A 210 22.12 17.15 30.24
CA VAL A 210 21.83 16.83 28.84
C VAL A 210 22.70 15.64 28.42
N PHE A 211 22.12 14.73 27.66
CA PHE A 211 22.73 13.44 27.34
C PHE A 211 22.45 13.09 25.88
N VAL A 212 23.40 12.39 25.26
CA VAL A 212 23.11 11.56 24.09
C VAL A 212 22.42 10.31 24.59
N LEU A 213 21.15 10.11 24.19
CA LEU A 213 20.35 8.96 24.58
C LEU A 213 20.58 7.79 23.62
N ILE A 214 20.52 8.08 22.32
CA ILE A 214 20.65 7.06 21.28
C ILE A 214 21.42 7.67 20.11
N VAL A 215 22.36 6.93 19.55
CA VAL A 215 22.93 7.20 18.23
C VAL A 215 22.12 6.42 17.21
N ASN A 216 21.37 7.12 16.35
CA ASN A 216 20.49 6.51 15.36
C ASN A 216 21.25 6.12 14.10
N THR A 217 22.07 7.05 13.61
CA THR A 217 22.92 6.91 12.42
C THR A 217 24.21 7.71 12.65
N PRO A 218 25.24 7.61 11.79
CA PRO A 218 26.45 8.43 11.92
C PRO A 218 26.20 9.95 11.96
N LYS A 219 25.05 10.42 11.50
CA LYS A 219 24.65 11.84 11.43
C LYS A 219 23.35 12.16 12.18
N GLU A 220 22.78 11.22 12.92
CA GLU A 220 21.48 11.41 13.58
C GLU A 220 21.57 10.87 15.01
N CYS A 221 21.27 11.70 16.00
CA CYS A 221 21.29 11.32 17.42
C CYS A 221 19.99 11.74 18.11
N VAL A 222 19.56 10.98 19.10
CA VAL A 222 18.54 11.39 20.07
C VAL A 222 19.24 11.98 21.27
N VAL A 223 18.85 13.20 21.64
CA VAL A 223 19.35 13.89 22.84
C VAL A 223 18.20 14.17 23.79
N GLY A 224 18.49 14.16 25.09
CA GLY A 224 17.50 14.47 26.12
C GLY A 224 18.12 15.04 27.38
N GLY A 225 17.33 15.79 28.13
CA GLY A 225 17.80 16.51 29.31
C GLY A 225 16.83 17.56 29.77
N THR A 226 17.32 18.53 30.54
CA THR A 226 16.53 19.74 30.84
C THR A 226 16.28 20.53 29.56
N ARG A 227 15.07 21.06 29.38
CA ARG A 227 14.71 21.86 28.19
C ARG A 227 15.71 22.97 27.89
N ARG A 228 16.19 23.66 28.94
CA ARG A 228 17.21 24.71 28.82
C ARG A 228 18.54 24.18 28.27
N ALA A 229 19.00 23.03 28.77
CA ALA A 229 20.26 22.44 28.30
C ALA A 229 20.15 21.90 26.87
N VAL A 230 19.03 21.24 26.54
CA VAL A 230 18.75 20.77 25.18
C VAL A 230 18.69 21.93 24.19
N LYS A 231 17.98 23.03 24.53
CA LYS A 231 17.94 24.23 23.70
C LYS A 231 19.33 24.80 23.44
N LYS A 232 20.15 24.95 24.49
CA LYS A 232 21.53 25.46 24.38
C LYS A 232 22.42 24.53 23.53
N LEU A 233 22.24 23.21 23.65
CA LEU A 233 22.95 22.23 22.82
C LEU A 233 22.60 22.40 21.34
N VAL A 234 21.31 22.45 21.02
CA VAL A 234 20.81 22.59 19.65
C VAL A 234 21.29 23.92 19.03
N GLU A 235 21.20 25.02 19.76
CA GLU A 235 21.72 26.33 19.34
C GLU A 235 23.23 26.27 19.05
N GLY A 236 24.00 25.59 19.89
CA GLY A 236 25.44 25.41 19.71
C GLY A 236 25.83 24.50 18.54
N LEU A 237 25.00 23.53 18.18
CA LEU A 237 25.21 22.65 17.04
C LEU A 237 24.78 23.31 15.71
N GLY A 238 23.91 24.32 15.74
CA GLY A 238 23.39 24.99 14.54
C GLY A 238 22.49 24.09 13.68
N GLY A 239 21.97 23.00 14.24
CA GLY A 239 21.20 21.98 13.53
C GLY A 239 19.69 22.05 13.80
N THR A 240 18.91 21.26 13.05
CA THR A 240 17.48 21.08 13.30
C THR A 240 17.24 20.16 14.50
N PHE A 241 16.28 20.53 15.34
CA PHE A 241 15.79 19.71 16.44
C PHE A 241 14.35 19.29 16.20
N LEU A 242 14.10 17.99 16.21
CA LEU A 242 12.76 17.41 16.08
C LEU A 242 12.33 16.86 17.44
N PRO A 243 11.40 17.52 18.14
CA PRO A 243 10.96 17.07 19.46
C PRO A 243 10.25 15.72 19.36
N ILE A 244 10.52 14.85 20.34
CA ILE A 244 9.82 13.57 20.51
C ILE A 244 8.93 13.68 21.75
N GLN A 245 7.68 13.24 21.63
CA GLN A 245 6.68 13.27 22.71
C GLN A 245 6.50 11.89 23.35
N GLY A 246 6.07 11.83 24.61
CA GLY A 246 5.66 10.58 25.27
C GLY A 246 6.78 9.59 25.57
N VAL A 247 8.01 10.06 25.81
CA VAL A 247 9.18 9.20 26.05
C VAL A 247 9.79 9.48 27.43
N THR A 248 10.26 8.41 28.06
CA THR A 248 10.72 8.32 29.45
C THR A 248 12.17 8.79 29.62
N THR A 249 12.57 9.03 30.87
CA THR A 249 13.93 9.47 31.27
C THR A 249 14.94 8.31 31.33
N VAL A 250 14.94 7.47 30.28
CA VAL A 250 15.85 6.34 30.09
C VAL A 250 17.01 6.71 29.18
N HIS A 251 17.89 5.74 28.91
CA HIS A 251 19.05 5.85 28.02
C HIS A 251 20.10 6.85 28.51
N CYS A 252 20.14 7.11 29.81
CA CYS A 252 21.13 7.97 30.42
C CYS A 252 21.25 7.67 31.92
N LYS A 253 22.23 8.31 32.56
CA LYS A 253 22.57 8.12 33.98
C LYS A 253 21.43 8.37 34.97
N VAL A 254 20.33 9.00 34.55
CA VAL A 254 19.12 9.18 35.36
C VAL A 254 18.54 7.83 35.78
N ALA A 255 18.53 6.84 34.87
CA ALA A 255 17.99 5.52 35.14
C ALA A 255 18.75 4.75 36.23
N LYS A 256 19.95 5.22 36.63
CA LYS A 256 20.72 4.62 37.75
C LYS A 256 19.96 4.66 39.07
N GLU A 257 19.12 5.67 39.27
CA GLU A 257 18.26 5.80 40.46
C GLU A 257 17.26 4.65 40.61
N VAL A 258 17.00 3.90 39.54
CA VAL A 258 16.03 2.80 39.49
C VAL A 258 16.62 1.54 38.86
N GLU A 259 17.96 1.42 38.84
CA GLU A 259 18.69 0.33 38.18
C GLU A 259 18.21 -1.06 38.62
N THR A 260 18.12 -1.29 39.92
CA THR A 260 17.66 -2.58 40.48
C THR A 260 16.23 -2.89 40.05
N ALA A 261 15.30 -1.94 40.20
CA ALA A 261 13.91 -2.14 39.80
C ALA A 261 13.76 -2.39 38.29
N TYR A 262 14.55 -1.70 37.46
CA TYR A 262 14.58 -1.91 36.02
C TYR A 262 15.11 -3.29 35.65
N ARG A 263 16.17 -3.75 36.34
CA ARG A 263 16.74 -5.08 36.13
C ARG A 263 15.80 -6.19 36.57
N ASP A 264 15.17 -6.03 37.74
CA ASP A 264 14.24 -7.03 38.29
C ASP A 264 12.97 -7.17 37.43
N LEU A 265 12.51 -6.07 36.81
CA LEU A 265 11.42 -6.11 35.83
C LEU A 265 11.75 -7.04 34.64
N HIS A 266 13.00 -7.03 34.18
CA HIS A 266 13.47 -7.79 33.01
C HIS A 266 14.13 -9.13 33.34
N LEU A 267 14.25 -9.49 34.62
CA LEU A 267 14.81 -10.77 35.05
C LEU A 267 13.77 -11.88 34.87
N LEU A 268 13.70 -12.40 33.64
CA LEU A 268 12.72 -13.39 33.19
C LEU A 268 13.42 -14.68 32.72
N GLU A 269 12.71 -15.80 32.84
CA GLU A 269 13.16 -17.08 32.32
C GLU A 269 13.47 -16.96 30.83
N THR A 270 14.65 -17.45 30.45
CA THR A 270 15.22 -17.24 29.12
C THR A 270 15.61 -18.56 28.49
N THR A 271 15.04 -18.85 27.33
CA THR A 271 15.33 -20.06 26.55
C THR A 271 16.03 -19.70 25.26
N PRO A 272 17.36 -19.88 25.14
CA PRO A 272 18.07 -19.59 23.90
C PRO A 272 17.68 -20.56 22.79
N LYS A 273 17.60 -20.05 21.55
CA LYS A 273 17.34 -20.84 20.34
C LYS A 273 18.63 -21.05 19.57
N GLU A 274 18.91 -22.31 19.20
CA GLU A 274 20.09 -22.64 18.40
C GLU A 274 20.08 -21.88 17.06
N GLY A 275 21.24 -21.34 16.66
CA GLY A 275 21.40 -20.59 15.41
C GLY A 275 20.89 -19.14 15.43
N VAL A 276 20.32 -18.66 16.54
CA VAL A 276 19.83 -17.28 16.68
C VAL A 276 20.74 -16.47 17.60
N GLN A 277 21.34 -15.39 17.09
CA GLN A 277 22.16 -14.46 17.87
C GLN A 277 21.35 -13.23 18.30
N VAL A 278 21.44 -12.83 19.57
CA VAL A 278 20.82 -11.61 20.07
C VAL A 278 21.88 -10.54 20.27
N TYR A 279 21.66 -9.35 19.72
CA TYR A 279 22.55 -8.20 19.81
C TYR A 279 22.06 -7.23 20.90
N SER A 280 22.98 -6.77 21.75
CA SER A 280 22.69 -5.71 22.72
C SER A 280 22.95 -4.35 22.11
N GLY A 281 21.98 -3.45 22.24
CA GLY A 281 22.06 -2.03 21.84
C GLY A 281 23.11 -1.25 22.62
N ALA A 282 23.30 -1.59 23.89
CA ALA A 282 24.30 -0.96 24.76
C ALA A 282 25.71 -1.48 24.51
N TRP A 283 25.87 -2.79 24.32
CA TRP A 283 27.19 -3.39 24.15
C TRP A 283 27.68 -3.39 22.70
N GLY A 284 26.80 -3.10 21.73
CA GLY A 284 27.14 -3.03 20.32
C GLY A 284 27.52 -4.38 19.69
N ARG A 285 27.19 -5.50 20.35
CA ARG A 285 27.67 -6.83 19.97
C ARG A 285 26.72 -7.95 20.39
N PRO A 286 26.82 -9.16 19.81
CA PRO A 286 26.06 -10.29 20.28
C PRO A 286 26.58 -10.77 21.64
N TYR A 287 25.72 -11.42 22.42
CA TYR A 287 26.06 -11.96 23.73
C TYR A 287 25.50 -13.37 23.93
N VAL A 288 26.07 -14.10 24.89
CA VAL A 288 25.54 -15.40 25.30
C VAL A 288 24.24 -15.16 26.04
N LEU A 289 23.13 -15.65 25.48
CA LEU A 289 21.80 -15.39 26.00
C LEU A 289 21.50 -16.32 27.18
N THR A 290 21.34 -15.71 28.36
CA THR A 290 20.95 -16.33 29.63
C THR A 290 19.92 -15.43 30.32
N ARG A 291 19.28 -15.93 31.37
CA ARG A 291 18.36 -15.15 32.20
C ARG A 291 18.99 -13.85 32.70
N GLU A 292 20.21 -13.94 33.20
CA GLU A 292 20.94 -12.80 33.75
C GLU A 292 21.41 -11.85 32.64
N THR A 293 22.06 -12.37 31.60
CA THR A 293 22.62 -11.52 30.53
C THR A 293 21.55 -10.82 29.69
N ALA A 294 20.36 -11.40 29.52
CA ALA A 294 19.24 -10.74 28.85
C ALA A 294 18.76 -9.51 29.64
N ALA A 295 18.56 -9.68 30.95
CA ALA A 295 18.22 -8.58 31.86
C ALA A 295 19.34 -7.53 31.92
N ASP A 296 20.60 -7.96 32.00
CA ASP A 296 21.76 -7.06 32.06
C ASP A 296 21.93 -6.24 30.79
N ALA A 297 21.67 -6.83 29.60
CA ALA A 297 21.71 -6.12 28.33
C ALA A 297 20.64 -5.02 28.26
N VAL A 298 19.40 -5.36 28.64
CA VAL A 298 18.27 -4.42 28.66
C VAL A 298 18.46 -3.32 29.72
N THR A 299 19.02 -3.66 30.89
CA THR A 299 19.38 -2.64 31.90
C THR A 299 20.52 -1.75 31.41
N ALA A 300 21.55 -2.31 30.78
CA ALA A 300 22.68 -1.52 30.27
C ALA A 300 22.24 -0.45 29.27
N GLN A 301 21.30 -0.77 28.36
CA GLN A 301 20.78 0.23 27.42
C GLN A 301 19.94 1.31 28.12
N ALA A 302 19.24 0.98 29.20
CA ALA A 302 18.48 1.96 29.98
C ALA A 302 19.41 2.94 30.71
N LEU A 303 20.57 2.49 31.16
CA LEU A 303 21.55 3.30 31.89
C LEU A 303 22.46 4.13 30.98
N THR A 304 22.87 3.58 29.84
CA THR A 304 23.97 4.14 29.03
C THR A 304 23.58 4.54 27.62
N GLY A 305 22.37 4.18 27.18
CA GLY A 305 21.88 4.47 25.85
C GLY A 305 22.19 3.37 24.84
N VAL A 306 21.97 3.68 23.56
CA VAL A 306 22.09 2.74 22.45
C VAL A 306 22.97 3.32 21.35
N ASP A 307 23.90 2.52 20.85
CA ASP A 307 24.69 2.83 19.64
C ASP A 307 24.22 1.91 18.49
N PHE A 308 23.18 2.35 17.78
CA PHE A 308 22.58 1.57 16.71
C PHE A 308 23.55 1.35 15.52
N PRO A 309 24.36 2.35 15.09
CA PRO A 309 25.43 2.13 14.12
C PRO A 309 26.41 1.02 14.50
N ALA A 310 26.86 0.97 15.76
CA ALA A 310 27.76 -0.08 16.22
C ALA A 310 27.12 -1.46 16.09
N VAL A 311 25.86 -1.61 16.52
CA VAL A 311 25.11 -2.88 16.42
C VAL A 311 24.94 -3.33 14.97
N VAL A 312 24.49 -2.43 14.09
CA VAL A 312 24.21 -2.77 12.69
C VAL A 312 25.50 -3.11 11.94
N ASN A 313 26.57 -2.35 12.14
CA ASN A 313 27.87 -2.67 11.55
C ASN A 313 28.40 -4.01 12.08
N ARG A 314 28.25 -4.29 13.38
CA ARG A 314 28.67 -5.57 13.95
C ARG A 314 27.86 -6.75 13.39
N ALA A 315 26.54 -6.62 13.29
CA ALA A 315 25.70 -7.63 12.66
C ALA A 315 26.08 -7.86 11.19
N TYR A 316 26.40 -6.80 10.46
CA TYR A 316 26.91 -6.89 9.09
C TYR A 316 28.25 -7.64 9.02
N GLU A 317 29.19 -7.34 9.90
CA GLU A 317 30.48 -8.06 10.01
C GLU A 317 30.28 -9.54 10.31
N ASP A 318 29.31 -9.87 11.16
CA ASP A 318 28.96 -11.25 11.47
C ASP A 318 28.17 -11.94 10.31
N GLY A 319 27.93 -11.26 9.18
CA GLY A 319 27.36 -11.86 7.96
C GLY A 319 25.87 -11.62 7.74
N VAL A 320 25.22 -10.76 8.54
CA VAL A 320 23.84 -10.33 8.26
C VAL A 320 23.81 -9.45 6.99
N ARG A 321 22.89 -9.74 6.07
CA ARG A 321 22.68 -8.95 4.85
C ARG A 321 21.22 -8.54 4.63
N VAL A 322 20.28 -9.25 5.24
CA VAL A 322 18.85 -8.98 5.12
C VAL A 322 18.32 -8.55 6.49
N PHE A 323 17.80 -7.33 6.58
CA PHE A 323 17.31 -6.70 7.82
C PHE A 323 15.80 -6.44 7.69
N LEU A 324 14.99 -7.19 8.45
CA LEU A 324 13.53 -7.13 8.37
C LEU A 324 12.98 -6.49 9.64
N GLU A 325 12.33 -5.33 9.52
CA GLU A 325 11.79 -4.59 10.65
C GLU A 325 10.39 -5.11 11.03
N MET A 326 10.27 -5.67 12.25
CA MET A 326 9.07 -6.31 12.81
C MET A 326 8.34 -5.38 13.78
N GLY A 327 7.83 -4.28 13.26
CA GLY A 327 7.06 -3.33 14.05
C GLY A 327 6.50 -2.19 13.23
N PRO A 328 5.84 -1.21 13.88
CA PRO A 328 5.19 -0.12 13.17
C PRO A 328 6.22 0.83 12.55
N ARG A 329 5.89 1.35 11.35
CA ARG A 329 6.73 2.27 10.54
C ARG A 329 7.99 1.60 10.01
N ASN A 330 8.87 2.40 9.41
CA ASN A 330 10.10 1.97 8.74
C ASN A 330 11.34 2.69 9.30
N THR A 331 11.35 2.94 10.62
CA THR A 331 12.38 3.77 11.25
C THR A 331 13.72 3.04 11.27
N CYS A 332 13.74 1.77 11.69
CA CYS A 332 14.98 0.99 11.76
C CYS A 332 15.51 0.62 10.38
N SER A 333 14.65 0.22 9.46
CA SER A 333 15.04 -0.11 8.08
C SER A 333 15.62 1.11 7.35
N ARG A 334 15.06 2.31 7.55
CA ARG A 334 15.67 3.57 7.09
C ARG A 334 17.04 3.82 7.72
N MET A 335 17.17 3.62 9.03
CA MET A 335 18.45 3.83 9.74
C MET A 335 19.52 2.84 9.27
N VAL A 336 19.18 1.55 9.12
CA VAL A 336 20.06 0.52 8.55
C VAL A 336 20.55 0.94 7.18
N GLY A 337 19.65 1.41 6.31
CA GLY A 337 19.99 1.97 4.99
C GLY A 337 21.05 3.07 5.07
N ARG A 338 20.89 4.02 6.00
CA ARG A 338 21.85 5.12 6.20
C ARG A 338 23.17 4.69 6.85
N ILE A 339 23.15 3.65 7.69
CA ILE A 339 24.35 3.16 8.40
C ILE A 339 25.24 2.36 7.45
N LEU A 340 24.64 1.49 6.64
CA LEU A 340 25.35 0.61 5.73
C LEU A 340 25.66 1.30 4.39
N ASP A 341 24.87 2.30 4.01
CA ASP A 341 25.09 3.13 2.83
C ASP A 341 25.28 2.27 1.58
N ASP A 342 26.42 2.34 0.91
CA ASP A 342 26.73 1.57 -0.30
C ASP A 342 27.08 0.08 -0.04
N LYS A 343 27.20 -0.37 1.21
CA LYS A 343 27.50 -1.79 1.50
C LYS A 343 26.32 -2.66 1.02
N PRO A 344 26.54 -3.79 0.32
CA PRO A 344 25.44 -4.64 -0.16
C PRO A 344 24.56 -5.15 0.99
N HIS A 345 23.31 -4.72 1.04
CA HIS A 345 22.31 -5.11 2.04
C HIS A 345 20.89 -4.93 1.52
N ALA A 346 19.93 -5.62 2.13
CA ALA A 346 18.49 -5.38 1.94
C ALA A 346 17.85 -5.05 3.29
N ALA A 347 17.12 -3.94 3.38
CA ALA A 347 16.42 -3.52 4.60
C ALA A 347 14.98 -3.12 4.30
N ARG A 348 14.01 -3.69 5.05
CA ARG A 348 12.58 -3.40 4.82
C ARG A 348 11.73 -3.64 6.06
N SER A 349 10.72 -2.79 6.26
CA SER A 349 9.68 -2.99 7.26
C SER A 349 8.48 -3.76 6.73
N VAL A 350 7.88 -4.58 7.59
CA VAL A 350 6.64 -5.33 7.31
C VAL A 350 5.39 -4.45 7.46
N CYS A 351 5.44 -3.35 8.24
CA CYS A 351 4.30 -2.49 8.53
C CYS A 351 4.70 -1.02 8.43
N VAL A 352 4.12 -0.29 7.48
CA VAL A 352 4.49 1.11 7.20
C VAL A 352 3.26 1.99 7.32
N ARG A 353 3.37 3.08 8.10
CA ARG A 353 2.29 4.06 8.24
C ARG A 353 1.88 4.62 6.87
N ASP A 354 0.58 4.87 6.71
CA ASP A 354 -0.03 5.44 5.51
C ASP A 354 0.09 4.52 4.27
N GLN A 355 0.37 3.23 4.49
CA GLN A 355 0.32 2.17 3.48
C GLN A 355 -0.55 1.02 3.97
N SER A 356 -1.16 0.29 3.03
CA SER A 356 -1.89 -0.94 3.37
C SER A 356 -0.94 -1.99 3.97
N ASP A 357 -1.31 -2.56 5.12
CA ASP A 357 -0.49 -3.57 5.79
C ASP A 357 -0.32 -4.81 4.91
N VAL A 358 -1.38 -5.21 4.20
CA VAL A 358 -1.34 -6.34 3.26
C VAL A 358 -0.35 -6.04 2.13
N SER A 359 -0.38 -4.82 1.59
CA SER A 359 0.59 -4.41 0.56
C SER A 359 2.03 -4.41 1.08
N THR A 360 2.29 -4.00 2.32
CA THR A 360 3.67 -3.95 2.85
C THR A 360 4.21 -5.36 3.12
N VAL A 361 3.36 -6.28 3.60
CA VAL A 361 3.69 -7.72 3.70
C VAL A 361 4.04 -8.29 2.32
N LEU A 362 3.19 -8.08 1.29
CA LEU A 362 3.45 -8.59 -0.06
C LEU A 362 4.73 -8.00 -0.68
N ARG A 363 5.02 -6.72 -0.44
CA ARG A 363 6.26 -6.08 -0.90
C ARG A 363 7.49 -6.65 -0.17
N LEU A 364 7.38 -6.95 1.12
CA LEU A 364 8.43 -7.63 1.87
C LEU A 364 8.69 -9.01 1.29
N LEU A 365 7.65 -9.81 1.06
CA LEU A 365 7.78 -11.14 0.44
C LEU A 365 8.35 -11.07 -0.98
N GLY A 366 7.94 -10.09 -1.78
CA GLY A 366 8.48 -9.86 -3.13
C GLY A 366 9.97 -9.52 -3.13
N MET A 367 10.43 -8.69 -2.20
CA MET A 367 11.85 -8.40 -2.00
C MET A 367 12.60 -9.67 -1.57
N LEU A 368 12.07 -10.43 -0.60
CA LEU A 368 12.69 -11.67 -0.14
C LEU A 368 12.81 -12.72 -1.25
N ALA A 369 11.80 -12.83 -2.11
CA ALA A 369 11.83 -13.71 -3.27
C ALA A 369 12.92 -13.29 -4.28
N ALA A 370 13.04 -11.99 -4.55
CA ALA A 370 14.10 -11.45 -5.41
C ALA A 370 15.50 -11.71 -4.84
N GLU A 371 15.66 -11.57 -3.52
CA GLU A 371 16.88 -11.87 -2.78
C GLU A 371 17.13 -13.38 -2.60
N ARG A 372 16.24 -14.25 -3.09
CA ARG A 372 16.31 -15.71 -2.96
C ARG A 372 16.39 -16.20 -1.51
N VAL A 373 15.76 -15.48 -0.58
CA VAL A 373 15.49 -16.00 0.77
C VAL A 373 14.43 -17.11 0.66
N PRO A 374 14.59 -18.25 1.36
CA PRO A 374 13.57 -19.30 1.38
C PRO A 374 12.22 -18.77 1.85
N LEU A 375 11.16 -19.10 1.11
CA LEU A 375 9.78 -18.67 1.38
C LEU A 375 8.81 -19.83 1.17
N ASP A 376 7.83 -19.92 2.06
CA ASP A 376 6.60 -20.69 1.90
C ASP A 376 5.46 -19.72 1.56
N LEU A 377 5.12 -19.63 0.27
CA LEU A 377 4.05 -18.77 -0.21
C LEU A 377 2.67 -19.44 -0.10
N GLY A 378 2.57 -20.69 0.35
CA GLY A 378 1.30 -21.42 0.46
C GLY A 378 0.28 -20.67 1.32
N ARG A 379 0.75 -19.96 2.35
CA ARG A 379 -0.08 -19.11 3.22
C ARG A 379 -0.71 -17.90 2.52
N LEU A 380 -0.19 -17.44 1.39
CA LEU A 380 -0.82 -16.36 0.61
C LEU A 380 -2.08 -16.84 -0.12
N TYR A 381 -2.08 -18.09 -0.55
CA TYR A 381 -3.12 -18.65 -1.41
C TYR A 381 -4.16 -19.45 -0.62
N GLY A 382 -3.98 -19.58 0.70
CA GLY A 382 -4.85 -20.32 1.60
C GLY A 382 -4.83 -21.83 1.36
N GLN A 383 -5.70 -22.54 2.08
CA GLN A 383 -6.25 -23.81 1.57
C GLN A 383 -7.25 -23.44 0.48
N GLU A 384 -7.40 -24.25 -0.57
CA GLU A 384 -8.52 -24.09 -1.51
C GLU A 384 -9.81 -23.93 -0.71
N SER A 385 -10.36 -22.71 -0.70
CA SER A 385 -11.65 -22.44 -0.11
C SER A 385 -12.66 -23.01 -1.08
N ALA A 386 -12.89 -24.31 -0.92
CA ALA A 386 -14.09 -24.96 -1.35
C ALA A 386 -15.27 -24.15 -0.78
N ALA A 387 -15.85 -23.27 -1.60
CA ALA A 387 -17.13 -22.65 -1.30
C ALA A 387 -18.11 -23.76 -0.88
N VAL A 388 -19.17 -23.45 -0.14
CA VAL A 388 -20.14 -24.46 0.34
C VAL A 388 -20.75 -25.33 -0.81
N GLY A 389 -20.57 -24.94 -2.08
CA GLY A 389 -20.86 -25.75 -3.27
C GLY A 389 -19.72 -26.63 -3.81
N HIS A 390 -18.47 -26.39 -3.46
CA HIS A 390 -17.34 -27.30 -3.70
C HIS A 390 -17.34 -28.34 -2.57
N ARG A 391 -18.15 -29.39 -2.70
CA ARG A 391 -17.77 -30.63 -2.03
C ARG A 391 -16.41 -31.02 -2.62
N PRO A 392 -15.39 -31.39 -1.83
CA PRO A 392 -14.35 -32.21 -2.41
C PRO A 392 -15.08 -33.35 -3.11
N GLU A 393 -14.73 -33.66 -4.36
CA GLU A 393 -15.08 -34.98 -4.90
C GLU A 393 -14.78 -35.94 -3.76
N LYS A 394 -15.80 -36.65 -3.25
CA LYS A 394 -15.58 -37.71 -2.26
C LYS A 394 -14.35 -38.41 -2.77
N ALA A 395 -13.26 -38.40 -1.99
CA ALA A 395 -12.09 -39.18 -2.33
C ALA A 395 -12.66 -40.53 -2.74
N GLN A 396 -12.63 -40.82 -4.04
CA GLN A 396 -13.04 -42.13 -4.50
C GLN A 396 -12.04 -42.99 -3.76
N ASP A 397 -12.57 -43.71 -2.76
CA ASP A 397 -11.85 -44.72 -2.01
C ASP A 397 -10.97 -45.38 -3.05
N PRO A 398 -9.63 -45.22 -2.98
CA PRO A 398 -8.77 -45.52 -4.11
C PRO A 398 -9.13 -46.94 -4.43
N SER A 399 -9.78 -47.14 -5.58
CA SER A 399 -10.15 -48.46 -6.02
C SER A 399 -8.80 -49.04 -6.32
N ALA A 400 -8.26 -49.73 -5.31
CA ALA A 400 -6.97 -50.33 -5.36
C ALA A 400 -7.09 -51.28 -6.53
N LEU A 401 -6.51 -50.88 -7.65
CA LEU A 401 -6.32 -51.76 -8.77
C LEU A 401 -5.20 -52.68 -8.32
N VAL A 402 -5.57 -53.68 -7.50
CA VAL A 402 -4.69 -54.79 -7.15
C VAL A 402 -4.53 -55.59 -8.45
N MET A 403 -3.52 -55.22 -9.23
CA MET A 403 -3.02 -56.08 -10.27
C MET A 403 -2.23 -57.19 -9.60
N PRO A 404 -2.69 -58.46 -9.63
CA PRO A 404 -1.88 -59.54 -9.11
C PRO A 404 -0.63 -59.65 -9.99
N MET A 405 0.52 -59.26 -9.44
CA MET A 405 1.83 -59.54 -10.00
C MET A 405 2.04 -61.06 -10.02
N ARG A 406 1.53 -61.70 -11.08
CA ARG A 406 1.87 -63.09 -11.40
C ARG A 406 3.33 -63.08 -11.85
N ARG A 407 4.14 -63.95 -11.23
CA ARG A 407 5.57 -64.16 -11.45
C ARG A 407 5.99 -64.07 -12.93
N PRO A 408 7.24 -63.62 -13.22
CA PRO A 408 7.70 -63.38 -14.57
C PRO A 408 7.70 -64.68 -15.39
N ALA A 409 6.91 -64.69 -16.46
CA ALA A 409 6.98 -65.67 -17.54
C ALA A 409 7.65 -65.00 -18.76
N PRO A 410 8.38 -65.76 -19.59
CA PRO A 410 9.48 -65.25 -20.39
C PRO A 410 9.04 -64.27 -21.48
N VAL A 411 9.90 -63.29 -21.73
CA VAL A 411 9.76 -62.23 -22.73
C VAL A 411 9.48 -62.85 -24.10
N ALA A 412 8.27 -62.63 -24.62
CA ALA A 412 7.97 -62.87 -26.03
C ALA A 412 8.60 -61.75 -26.88
N PRO A 413 9.28 -62.08 -27.99
CA PRO A 413 10.01 -61.09 -28.77
C PRO A 413 9.05 -60.09 -29.44
N LEU A 414 9.45 -58.82 -29.44
CA LEU A 414 8.74 -57.71 -30.07
C LEU A 414 8.41 -58.03 -31.55
N PRO A 415 7.22 -57.64 -32.04
CA PRO A 415 6.86 -57.83 -33.45
C PRO A 415 7.81 -57.01 -34.34
N LYS A 416 8.50 -57.69 -35.25
CA LYS A 416 9.40 -57.08 -36.23
C LYS A 416 8.61 -56.15 -37.16
N SER A 417 9.07 -54.91 -37.30
CA SER A 417 8.60 -53.97 -38.31
C SER A 417 8.76 -54.56 -39.72
N LYS A 418 7.73 -54.45 -40.56
CA LYS A 418 7.82 -54.82 -41.98
C LYS A 418 8.68 -53.77 -42.72
N PRO A 419 9.68 -54.19 -43.52
CA PRO A 419 10.49 -53.26 -44.32
C PRO A 419 9.68 -52.63 -45.46
N LEU A 420 9.87 -51.34 -45.68
CA LEU A 420 9.51 -50.70 -46.96
C LEU A 420 10.39 -51.29 -48.08
N PRO A 421 9.86 -51.49 -49.30
CA PRO A 421 10.63 -52.03 -50.41
C PRO A 421 11.69 -51.03 -50.90
N ALA A 422 12.90 -51.54 -51.13
CA ALA A 422 14.03 -50.77 -51.60
C ALA A 422 13.93 -50.39 -53.09
N ARG A 423 14.36 -49.15 -53.35
CA ARG A 423 14.56 -48.41 -54.61
C ARG A 423 14.99 -49.23 -55.84
N THR A 424 14.49 -48.79 -57.00
CA THR A 424 15.23 -48.80 -58.28
C THR A 424 15.36 -47.35 -58.79
N GLU A 425 16.59 -46.88 -59.01
CA GLU A 425 16.89 -45.65 -59.75
C GLU A 425 16.77 -45.89 -61.26
N PRO A 426 16.40 -44.87 -62.07
CA PRO A 426 17.47 -44.20 -62.85
C PRO A 426 17.29 -42.70 -63.20
N LYS A 427 18.47 -42.05 -63.29
CA LYS A 427 18.94 -40.92 -64.14
C LYS A 427 18.39 -39.49 -64.01
N ALA A 428 19.34 -38.58 -63.73
CA ALA A 428 19.27 -37.11 -63.85
C ALA A 428 19.42 -36.63 -65.29
N PRO A 429 18.83 -35.46 -65.64
CA PRO A 429 19.62 -34.25 -65.91
C PRO A 429 18.85 -32.93 -65.60
N PRO A 430 19.37 -31.73 -65.94
CA PRO A 430 20.67 -31.16 -65.61
C PRO A 430 20.54 -29.90 -64.72
N THR A 431 21.66 -29.54 -64.08
CA THR A 431 21.85 -28.35 -63.24
C THR A 431 21.83 -27.05 -64.04
N LEU A 432 20.98 -26.09 -63.63
CA LEU A 432 21.15 -24.67 -63.91
C LEU A 432 21.72 -23.98 -62.67
N SER A 433 22.98 -23.61 -62.77
CA SER A 433 23.74 -22.77 -61.84
C SER A 433 23.21 -21.34 -61.86
N VAL A 434 22.82 -20.82 -60.69
CA VAL A 434 22.65 -19.37 -60.47
C VAL A 434 23.71 -18.91 -59.46
N PRO A 435 24.50 -17.85 -59.75
CA PRO A 435 25.67 -17.51 -58.95
C PRO A 435 25.28 -16.93 -57.59
N ARG A 436 25.99 -17.36 -56.54
CA ARG A 436 26.00 -16.67 -55.24
C ARG A 436 26.89 -15.43 -55.34
N THR A 437 26.28 -14.25 -55.35
CA THR A 437 26.98 -12.98 -55.15
C THR A 437 27.21 -12.77 -53.64
N PRO A 438 28.43 -12.48 -53.17
CA PRO A 438 28.68 -12.15 -51.77
C PRO A 438 28.08 -10.78 -51.41
N PRO A 439 27.65 -10.55 -50.14
CA PRO A 439 27.07 -9.28 -49.74
C PRO A 439 28.16 -8.20 -49.74
N GLN A 440 27.93 -7.13 -50.51
CA GLN A 440 28.74 -5.92 -50.41
C GLN A 440 28.33 -5.09 -49.18
N PRO A 441 29.29 -4.41 -48.52
CA PRO A 441 29.00 -3.50 -47.43
C PRO A 441 28.26 -2.27 -47.95
N VAL A 442 27.07 -2.00 -47.42
CA VAL A 442 26.35 -0.75 -47.68
C VAL A 442 27.10 0.38 -46.97
N ARG A 443 27.87 1.13 -47.77
CA ARG A 443 28.44 2.42 -47.41
C ARG A 443 27.32 3.46 -47.51
N VAL A 444 26.90 4.01 -46.37
CA VAL A 444 25.99 5.16 -46.36
C VAL A 444 26.80 6.39 -46.77
N GLU A 445 26.54 6.87 -47.98
CA GLU A 445 27.08 8.13 -48.50
C GLU A 445 26.46 9.32 -47.75
N ARG A 446 27.36 10.20 -47.28
CA ARG A 446 27.07 11.46 -46.65
C ARG A 446 26.73 12.46 -47.76
N ALA A 447 25.45 12.69 -48.02
CA ALA A 447 25.02 13.82 -48.84
C ALA A 447 24.96 15.08 -47.98
N ALA A 448 25.80 16.06 -48.32
CA ALA A 448 25.82 17.38 -47.73
C ALA A 448 25.06 18.37 -48.63
N ALA A 449 24.15 19.16 -48.04
CA ALA A 449 23.89 20.60 -48.25
C ALA A 449 22.39 20.95 -48.00
N PRO A 450 22.02 22.20 -47.69
CA PRO A 450 22.75 23.28 -47.01
C PRO A 450 22.08 23.71 -45.69
N ILE A 451 22.82 24.48 -44.90
CA ILE A 451 22.38 25.13 -43.66
C ILE A 451 21.34 26.21 -44.01
N ALA A 452 20.13 26.10 -43.45
CA ALA A 452 19.24 27.23 -43.24
C ALA A 452 19.07 27.42 -41.72
N VAL A 453 19.60 28.54 -41.24
CA VAL A 453 19.49 29.03 -39.88
C VAL A 453 18.01 29.34 -39.60
N LEU A 454 17.41 28.65 -38.63
CA LEU A 454 16.19 29.09 -37.96
C LEU A 454 16.29 28.77 -36.47
N GLU A 455 15.80 29.73 -35.69
CA GLU A 455 16.14 30.04 -34.31
C GLU A 455 15.81 28.95 -33.28
N ARG A 456 16.61 28.92 -32.20
CA ARG A 456 16.39 28.10 -31.00
C ARG A 456 15.05 28.44 -30.31
N PRO A 457 14.17 27.47 -30.02
CA PRO A 457 13.16 27.60 -28.97
C PRO A 457 13.73 27.14 -27.60
N PRO A 458 13.12 27.56 -26.48
CA PRO A 458 13.67 27.37 -25.14
C PRO A 458 13.62 25.91 -24.66
N ALA A 459 14.52 25.59 -23.72
CA ALA A 459 14.96 24.26 -23.31
C ALA A 459 13.98 23.44 -22.43
N SER A 460 12.67 23.46 -22.67
CA SER A 460 11.68 22.72 -21.84
C SER A 460 10.80 21.72 -22.61
N GLU A 461 10.88 21.60 -23.93
CA GLU A 461 9.98 20.73 -24.71
C GLU A 461 10.30 19.21 -24.74
N PRO A 462 11.56 18.72 -24.70
CA PRO A 462 11.82 17.29 -24.90
C PRO A 462 11.23 16.41 -23.80
N LEU A 463 11.30 16.89 -22.55
CA LEU A 463 10.84 16.16 -21.37
C LEU A 463 9.30 16.10 -21.33
N THR A 464 8.63 17.18 -21.73
CA THR A 464 7.17 17.25 -21.81
C THR A 464 6.63 16.35 -22.92
N ARG A 465 7.27 16.33 -24.11
CA ARG A 465 6.90 15.37 -25.18
C ARG A 465 7.15 13.92 -24.77
N LEU A 466 8.24 13.65 -24.04
CA LEU A 466 8.51 12.32 -23.48
C LEU A 466 7.48 11.92 -22.42
N LEU A 467 7.04 12.86 -21.58
CA LEU A 467 5.97 12.61 -20.59
C LEU A 467 4.64 12.32 -21.28
N VAL A 468 4.26 13.12 -22.28
CA VAL A 468 3.02 12.92 -23.03
C VAL A 468 3.06 11.59 -23.79
N ALA A 469 4.16 11.28 -24.48
CA ALA A 469 4.33 10.00 -25.15
C ALA A 469 4.32 8.81 -24.17
N ALA A 470 4.84 8.98 -22.95
CA ALA A 470 4.78 7.95 -21.91
C ALA A 470 3.37 7.79 -21.35
N GLN A 471 2.60 8.86 -21.21
CA GLN A 471 1.20 8.80 -20.80
C GLN A 471 0.31 8.16 -21.89
N ASP A 472 0.54 8.51 -23.16
CA ASP A 472 -0.16 7.90 -24.31
C ASP A 472 0.17 6.41 -24.43
N ALA A 473 1.44 6.03 -24.26
CA ALA A 473 1.86 4.63 -24.25
C ALA A 473 1.25 3.85 -23.06
N LYS A 474 1.14 4.48 -21.89
CA LYS A 474 0.50 3.89 -20.70
C LYS A 474 -1.01 3.72 -20.90
N ALA A 475 -1.68 4.71 -21.47
CA ALA A 475 -3.11 4.63 -21.81
C ALA A 475 -3.37 3.55 -22.87
N ALA A 476 -2.52 3.46 -23.90
CA ALA A 476 -2.61 2.43 -24.93
C ALA A 476 -2.40 1.02 -24.34
N ALA A 477 -1.37 0.82 -23.51
CA ALA A 477 -1.11 -0.46 -22.84
C ALA A 477 -2.24 -0.86 -21.88
N HIS A 478 -2.79 0.10 -21.13
CA HIS A 478 -3.93 -0.14 -20.25
C HIS A 478 -5.20 -0.52 -21.05
N SER A 479 -5.44 0.14 -22.19
CA SER A 479 -6.56 -0.22 -23.07
C SER A 479 -6.41 -1.63 -23.66
N GLN A 480 -5.19 -2.05 -24.00
CA GLN A 480 -4.91 -3.41 -24.48
C GLN A 480 -5.06 -4.45 -23.37
N TYR A 481 -4.62 -4.13 -22.15
CA TYR A 481 -4.82 -4.99 -20.98
C TYR A 481 -6.31 -5.19 -20.67
N LEU A 482 -7.11 -4.13 -20.68
CA LEU A 482 -8.56 -4.22 -20.45
C LEU A 482 -9.26 -5.05 -21.53
N ARG A 483 -8.88 -4.88 -22.80
CA ARG A 483 -9.39 -5.73 -23.90
C ARG A 483 -9.00 -7.19 -23.73
N PHE A 484 -7.72 -7.47 -23.42
CA PHE A 484 -7.26 -8.84 -23.18
C PHE A 484 -7.97 -9.49 -22.00
N SER A 485 -8.15 -8.75 -20.90
CA SER A 485 -8.89 -9.21 -19.73
C SER A 485 -10.36 -9.50 -20.05
N ALA A 486 -11.01 -8.66 -20.86
CA ALA A 486 -12.38 -8.87 -21.31
C ALA A 486 -12.49 -10.10 -22.23
N THR A 487 -11.58 -10.27 -23.20
CA THR A 487 -11.54 -11.46 -24.06
C THR A 487 -11.26 -12.74 -23.26
N ASN A 488 -10.40 -12.68 -22.25
CA ASN A 488 -10.09 -13.82 -21.39
C ASN A 488 -11.29 -14.18 -20.49
N ALA A 489 -11.99 -13.19 -19.94
CA ALA A 489 -13.22 -13.41 -19.18
C ALA A 489 -14.34 -14.01 -20.06
N GLU A 490 -14.51 -13.54 -21.29
CA GLU A 490 -15.44 -14.14 -22.27
C GLU A 490 -15.05 -15.57 -22.64
N ALA A 491 -13.76 -15.84 -22.85
CA ALA A 491 -13.27 -17.19 -23.15
C ALA A 491 -13.51 -18.14 -21.97
N GLN A 492 -13.27 -17.69 -20.73
CA GLN A 492 -13.56 -18.45 -19.51
C GLN A 492 -15.06 -18.70 -19.34
N LEU A 493 -15.91 -17.69 -19.59
CA LEU A 493 -17.37 -17.84 -19.57
C LEU A 493 -17.88 -18.80 -20.65
N ARG A 494 -17.30 -18.79 -21.86
CA ARG A 494 -17.63 -19.77 -22.91
C ARG A 494 -17.22 -21.19 -22.52
N LEU A 495 -16.03 -21.36 -21.93
CA LEU A 495 -15.56 -22.65 -21.41
C LEU A 495 -16.46 -23.17 -20.28
N LEU A 496 -16.91 -22.30 -19.37
CA LEU A 496 -17.87 -22.61 -18.31
C LEU A 496 -19.25 -22.99 -18.85
N ASN A 497 -19.74 -22.31 -19.90
CA ASN A 497 -21.01 -22.64 -20.55
C ASN A 497 -20.96 -23.97 -21.34
N ILE A 498 -19.81 -24.29 -21.95
CA ILE A 498 -19.60 -25.59 -22.64
C ILE A 498 -19.51 -26.73 -21.61
N ALA A 499 -18.86 -26.51 -20.47
CA ALA A 499 -18.69 -27.52 -19.42
C ALA A 499 -19.97 -27.79 -18.60
N SER A 500 -20.88 -26.82 -18.50
CA SER A 500 -22.10 -26.93 -17.68
C SER A 500 -23.34 -27.43 -18.45
N GLY A 501 -23.27 -27.55 -19.79
CA GLY A 501 -24.41 -27.98 -20.61
C GLY A 501 -25.60 -27.03 -20.58
N VAL A 502 -25.46 -25.83 -20.01
CA VAL A 502 -26.55 -24.85 -19.89
C VAL A 502 -26.58 -23.97 -21.14
N GLN A 503 -27.53 -24.24 -22.04
CA GLN A 503 -27.95 -23.24 -23.00
C GLN A 503 -28.66 -22.11 -22.25
N VAL A 504 -28.00 -20.95 -22.13
CA VAL A 504 -28.63 -19.72 -21.64
C VAL A 504 -29.60 -19.23 -22.71
N ALA A 505 -30.89 -19.49 -22.50
CA ALA A 505 -31.94 -18.85 -23.27
C ALA A 505 -31.91 -17.33 -22.97
N PRO A 506 -32.09 -16.46 -23.98
CA PRO A 506 -32.13 -15.02 -23.76
C PRO A 506 -33.30 -14.69 -22.82
N ALA A 507 -33.03 -13.94 -21.77
CA ALA A 507 -34.06 -13.47 -20.86
C ALA A 507 -35.11 -12.64 -21.63
N PRO A 508 -36.41 -12.83 -21.35
CA PRO A 508 -37.46 -12.10 -22.06
C PRO A 508 -37.32 -10.60 -21.75
N SER A 509 -37.28 -9.78 -22.81
CA SER A 509 -37.31 -8.33 -22.68
C SER A 509 -38.62 -7.91 -22.00
N ALA A 510 -38.52 -7.21 -20.87
CA ALA A 510 -39.66 -6.54 -20.26
C ALA A 510 -40.33 -5.60 -21.28
N PRO A 511 -41.67 -5.42 -21.22
CA PRO A 511 -42.39 -4.59 -22.17
C PRO A 511 -41.83 -3.15 -22.19
N ALA A 512 -41.63 -2.61 -23.39
CA ALA A 512 -40.99 -1.32 -23.60
C ALA A 512 -41.79 -0.19 -22.92
N LYS A 513 -41.29 0.29 -21.78
CA LYS A 513 -41.67 1.60 -21.25
C LYS A 513 -41.29 2.65 -22.32
N SER A 514 -42.16 3.62 -22.58
CA SER A 514 -41.80 4.75 -23.45
C SER A 514 -40.64 5.52 -22.82
N VAL A 515 -39.47 5.48 -23.44
CA VAL A 515 -38.26 6.18 -22.99
C VAL A 515 -37.99 7.38 -23.88
N PHE A 516 -37.40 8.45 -23.32
CA PHE A 516 -36.92 9.59 -24.09
C PHE A 516 -35.71 9.19 -24.94
N MET A 517 -34.75 8.49 -24.34
CA MET A 517 -33.59 7.90 -25.03
C MET A 517 -33.33 6.49 -24.49
N ASP A 518 -33.29 5.51 -25.40
CA ASP A 518 -32.81 4.17 -25.09
C ASP A 518 -31.27 4.12 -25.05
N ARG A 519 -30.69 2.98 -24.69
CA ARG A 519 -29.23 2.82 -24.61
C ARG A 519 -28.51 3.20 -25.89
N LYS A 520 -29.11 2.89 -27.05
CA LYS A 520 -28.52 3.18 -28.36
C LYS A 520 -28.49 4.70 -28.60
N ALA A 521 -29.59 5.39 -28.29
CA ALA A 521 -29.65 6.84 -28.38
C ALA A 521 -28.72 7.53 -27.36
N CYS A 522 -28.60 7.00 -26.14
CA CYS A 522 -27.62 7.51 -25.16
C CYS A 522 -26.18 7.34 -25.66
N LEU A 523 -25.85 6.21 -26.29
CA LEU A 523 -24.52 5.99 -26.89
C LEU A 523 -24.28 6.89 -28.10
N GLU A 524 -25.31 7.11 -28.94
CA GLU A 524 -25.24 8.07 -30.06
C GLU A 524 -25.00 9.50 -29.55
N PHE A 525 -25.58 9.89 -28.41
CA PHE A 525 -25.29 11.16 -27.75
C PHE A 525 -23.84 11.21 -27.21
N ALA A 526 -23.36 10.10 -26.63
CA ALA A 526 -22.01 10.01 -26.07
C ALA A 526 -20.90 10.15 -27.13
N VAL A 527 -20.97 9.39 -28.23
CA VAL A 527 -19.89 9.29 -29.22
C VAL A 527 -20.28 9.61 -30.65
N GLY A 528 -21.58 9.64 -30.96
CA GLY A 528 -22.12 9.88 -32.31
C GLY A 528 -22.42 11.35 -32.58
N LYS A 529 -23.61 11.65 -33.11
CA LYS A 529 -24.06 13.01 -33.42
C LYS A 529 -25.19 13.46 -32.48
N ILE A 530 -25.02 14.61 -31.82
CA ILE A 530 -26.04 15.20 -30.96
C ILE A 530 -27.30 15.54 -31.75
N GLY A 531 -27.14 16.07 -32.97
CA GLY A 531 -28.26 16.40 -33.84
C GLY A 531 -29.09 15.17 -34.27
N ALA A 532 -28.49 13.97 -34.29
CA ALA A 532 -29.20 12.74 -34.60
C ALA A 532 -30.14 12.28 -33.47
N VAL A 533 -29.87 12.72 -32.24
CA VAL A 533 -30.62 12.31 -31.04
C VAL A 533 -31.57 13.41 -30.55
N LEU A 534 -31.12 14.66 -30.55
CA LEU A 534 -31.90 15.81 -30.04
C LEU A 534 -32.55 16.64 -31.16
N GLY A 535 -32.27 16.31 -32.43
CA GLY A 535 -32.87 16.95 -33.60
C GLY A 535 -32.11 18.17 -34.12
N GLU A 536 -32.64 18.76 -35.19
CA GLU A 536 -31.97 19.78 -36.02
C GLU A 536 -31.51 21.02 -35.24
N LYS A 537 -32.25 21.43 -34.20
CA LYS A 537 -31.89 22.58 -33.35
C LYS A 537 -30.54 22.41 -32.64
N PHE A 538 -30.08 21.17 -32.46
CA PHE A 538 -28.82 20.84 -31.81
C PHE A 538 -27.71 20.47 -32.80
N ALA A 539 -28.01 20.34 -34.10
CA ALA A 539 -27.05 19.85 -35.10
C ALA A 539 -25.81 20.75 -35.26
N ALA A 540 -25.91 22.04 -34.94
CA ALA A 540 -24.77 22.96 -34.97
C ALA A 540 -23.66 22.59 -33.95
N ILE A 541 -24.01 21.87 -32.87
CA ILE A 541 -23.05 21.42 -31.85
C ILE A 541 -22.07 20.39 -32.42
N ASP A 542 -22.51 19.59 -33.39
CA ASP A 542 -21.67 18.55 -34.01
C ASP A 542 -20.48 19.12 -34.80
N ALA A 543 -20.47 20.43 -35.08
CA ALA A 543 -19.35 21.12 -35.72
C ALA A 543 -18.38 21.77 -34.70
N HIS A 544 -18.65 21.70 -33.40
CA HIS A 544 -17.78 22.26 -32.37
C HIS A 544 -16.56 21.35 -32.11
N PRO A 545 -15.40 21.92 -31.74
CA PRO A 545 -14.17 21.14 -31.52
C PRO A 545 -14.30 20.14 -30.36
N THR A 546 -15.09 20.49 -29.35
CA THR A 546 -15.52 19.60 -28.26
C THR A 546 -16.98 19.88 -27.91
N ARG A 547 -17.61 19.02 -27.12
CA ARG A 547 -19.00 19.16 -26.65
C ARG A 547 -19.22 18.43 -25.33
N VAL A 548 -20.29 18.77 -24.64
CA VAL A 548 -20.79 17.97 -23.52
C VAL A 548 -21.33 16.65 -24.04
N ARG A 549 -20.98 15.56 -23.36
CA ARG A 549 -21.39 14.21 -23.72
C ARG A 549 -21.56 13.36 -22.48
N LEU A 550 -22.36 12.30 -22.59
CA LEU A 550 -22.30 11.19 -21.64
C LEU A 550 -20.96 10.45 -21.80
N PRO A 551 -20.47 9.76 -20.75
CA PRO A 551 -19.26 8.93 -20.86
C PRO A 551 -19.42 7.80 -21.90
N ASP A 552 -18.30 7.38 -22.51
CA ASP A 552 -18.26 6.23 -23.44
C ASP A 552 -18.03 4.91 -22.68
N GLU A 553 -18.20 3.77 -23.36
CA GLU A 553 -17.86 2.47 -22.79
C GLU A 553 -16.38 2.39 -22.36
N PRO A 554 -16.07 1.82 -21.19
CA PRO A 554 -16.96 1.00 -20.34
C PRO A 554 -17.71 1.79 -19.24
N LEU A 555 -17.64 3.12 -19.25
CA LEU A 555 -18.29 4.03 -18.27
C LEU A 555 -19.66 4.56 -18.74
N MET A 556 -20.22 3.98 -19.79
CA MET A 556 -21.59 4.26 -20.24
C MET A 556 -22.61 3.70 -19.23
N LEU A 557 -22.80 4.42 -18.13
CA LEU A 557 -23.59 3.98 -16.97
C LEU A 557 -25.05 4.44 -17.03
N ALA A 558 -25.40 5.40 -17.89
CA ALA A 558 -26.80 5.74 -18.16
C ALA A 558 -27.38 4.80 -19.24
N ASP A 559 -27.98 3.68 -18.84
CA ASP A 559 -28.57 2.71 -19.79
C ASP A 559 -29.76 3.30 -20.55
N ARG A 560 -30.49 4.25 -19.96
CA ARG A 560 -31.63 4.94 -20.61
C ARG A 560 -32.02 6.21 -19.87
N ILE A 561 -32.61 7.15 -20.64
CA ILE A 561 -33.25 8.37 -20.13
C ILE A 561 -34.75 8.20 -20.31
N LEU A 562 -35.48 8.14 -19.20
CA LEU A 562 -36.92 7.93 -19.19
C LEU A 562 -37.67 9.20 -19.59
N SER A 563 -37.25 10.34 -19.06
CA SER A 563 -37.88 11.64 -19.29
C SER A 563 -36.87 12.77 -19.17
N VAL A 564 -37.18 13.89 -19.82
CA VAL A 564 -36.46 15.16 -19.67
C VAL A 564 -37.47 16.26 -19.34
N SER A 565 -37.06 17.23 -18.54
CA SER A 565 -37.83 18.42 -18.20
C SER A 565 -36.97 19.68 -18.40
N GLY A 566 -37.64 20.80 -18.64
CA GLY A 566 -36.98 22.07 -19.01
C GLY A 566 -37.13 22.38 -20.50
N ALA A 567 -37.11 23.68 -20.82
CA ALA A 567 -37.20 24.14 -22.20
C ALA A 567 -35.83 23.92 -22.89
N PRO A 568 -35.77 23.22 -24.03
CA PRO A 568 -34.50 22.99 -24.72
C PRO A 568 -33.83 24.32 -25.08
N LEU A 569 -32.51 24.38 -24.92
CA LEU A 569 -31.67 25.56 -25.20
C LEU A 569 -31.99 26.82 -24.35
N SER A 570 -32.73 26.69 -23.24
CA SER A 570 -33.13 27.84 -22.42
C SER A 570 -32.02 28.42 -21.54
N MET A 571 -31.01 27.62 -21.18
CA MET A 571 -30.02 27.95 -20.15
C MET A 571 -30.63 28.33 -18.79
N THR A 572 -31.79 27.75 -18.43
CA THR A 572 -32.49 28.00 -17.16
C THR A 572 -32.36 26.84 -16.17
N SER A 573 -33.43 26.09 -15.95
CA SER A 573 -33.50 24.91 -15.09
C SER A 573 -34.14 23.77 -15.87
N GLY A 574 -33.85 22.55 -15.44
CA GLY A 574 -34.34 21.34 -16.08
C GLY A 574 -33.85 20.11 -15.36
N GLY A 575 -34.23 18.94 -15.85
CA GLY A 575 -33.83 17.69 -15.24
C GLY A 575 -34.07 16.50 -16.14
N CYS A 576 -33.62 15.33 -15.71
CA CYS A 576 -33.92 14.07 -16.37
C CYS A 576 -34.04 12.94 -15.37
N VAL A 577 -34.78 11.91 -15.75
CA VAL A 577 -34.83 10.64 -15.01
C VAL A 577 -34.10 9.58 -15.81
N THR A 578 -33.12 8.91 -15.20
CA THR A 578 -32.31 7.87 -15.84
C THR A 578 -32.34 6.56 -15.08
N GLU A 579 -32.10 5.45 -15.78
CA GLU A 579 -31.94 4.12 -15.18
C GLU A 579 -30.55 3.55 -15.52
N HIS A 580 -29.92 2.93 -14.52
CA HIS A 580 -28.69 2.14 -14.65
C HIS A 580 -28.93 0.70 -14.22
N ASP A 581 -28.64 -0.27 -15.10
CA ASP A 581 -28.81 -1.69 -14.82
C ASP A 581 -27.51 -2.33 -14.35
N ILE A 582 -27.54 -2.92 -13.15
CA ILE A 582 -26.40 -3.65 -12.61
C ILE A 582 -26.43 -5.06 -13.17
N ARG A 583 -25.62 -5.32 -14.20
CA ARG A 583 -25.61 -6.60 -14.90
C ARG A 583 -24.71 -7.62 -14.19
N PRO A 584 -25.09 -8.91 -14.17
CA PRO A 584 -24.18 -9.98 -13.76
C PRO A 584 -22.87 -9.91 -14.55
N GLY A 585 -21.74 -9.99 -13.85
CA GLY A 585 -20.40 -9.94 -14.47
C GLY A 585 -19.97 -8.55 -14.96
N ALA A 586 -20.67 -7.48 -14.58
CA ALA A 586 -20.20 -6.11 -14.87
C ALA A 586 -18.78 -5.89 -14.31
N TRP A 587 -17.91 -5.28 -15.12
CA TRP A 587 -16.47 -5.15 -14.86
C TRP A 587 -16.12 -4.44 -13.55
N TYR A 588 -17.05 -3.64 -13.04
CA TYR A 588 -16.86 -2.81 -11.87
C TYR A 588 -17.37 -3.44 -10.57
N LEU A 589 -17.99 -4.63 -10.60
CA LEU A 589 -18.53 -5.24 -9.39
C LEU A 589 -17.42 -5.56 -8.39
N ASP A 590 -17.63 -5.17 -7.13
CA ASP A 590 -16.77 -5.49 -6.00
C ASP A 590 -17.59 -6.20 -4.92
N GLY A 591 -17.15 -7.39 -4.49
CA GLY A 591 -17.90 -8.22 -3.55
C GLY A 591 -19.32 -8.60 -4.00
N GLY A 592 -19.65 -8.48 -5.30
CA GLY A 592 -21.00 -8.70 -5.83
C GLY A 592 -21.93 -7.49 -5.76
N SER A 593 -21.43 -6.31 -5.41
CA SER A 593 -22.18 -5.04 -5.40
C SER A 593 -21.52 -3.97 -6.27
N ILE A 594 -22.28 -2.95 -6.65
CA ILE A 594 -21.75 -1.74 -7.30
C ILE A 594 -20.88 -0.94 -6.30
N PRO A 595 -19.66 -0.52 -6.65
CA PRO A 595 -18.85 0.36 -5.80
C PRO A 595 -19.47 1.75 -5.65
N THR A 596 -19.19 2.44 -4.54
CA THR A 596 -19.70 3.80 -4.27
C THR A 596 -19.38 4.79 -5.39
N CYS A 597 -18.17 4.75 -5.95
CA CYS A 597 -17.77 5.64 -7.04
C CYS A 597 -18.62 5.45 -8.30
N ILE A 598 -18.94 4.20 -8.68
CA ILE A 598 -19.76 3.89 -9.85
C ILE A 598 -21.22 4.25 -9.58
N ALA A 599 -21.71 4.04 -8.36
CA ALA A 599 -23.05 4.46 -7.95
C ALA A 599 -23.22 6.00 -7.98
N VAL A 600 -22.16 6.78 -7.74
CA VAL A 600 -22.20 8.24 -7.91
C VAL A 600 -22.09 8.61 -9.39
N GLU A 601 -21.14 8.04 -10.13
CA GLU A 601 -20.90 8.32 -11.55
C GLU A 601 -22.12 7.98 -12.44
N ALA A 602 -22.85 6.91 -12.10
CA ALA A 602 -24.09 6.56 -12.80
C ALA A 602 -25.19 7.64 -12.70
N GLY A 603 -25.07 8.56 -11.73
CA GLY A 603 -25.92 9.74 -11.60
C GLY A 603 -25.47 10.97 -12.40
N GLN A 604 -24.37 10.91 -13.15
CA GLN A 604 -23.77 12.06 -13.86
C GLN A 604 -24.45 12.40 -15.20
N ALA A 605 -25.77 12.20 -15.30
CA ALA A 605 -26.55 12.67 -16.44
C ALA A 605 -26.90 14.17 -16.35
N ASP A 606 -26.36 14.91 -15.38
CA ASP A 606 -26.31 16.37 -15.36
C ASP A 606 -25.56 16.92 -16.60
N LEU A 607 -24.58 16.17 -17.13
CA LEU A 607 -23.96 16.44 -18.43
C LEU A 607 -24.99 16.43 -19.57
N PHE A 608 -25.88 15.44 -19.61
CA PHE A 608 -26.94 15.42 -20.61
C PHE A 608 -27.91 16.59 -20.43
N VAL A 609 -28.35 16.87 -19.20
CA VAL A 609 -29.28 17.99 -18.93
C VAL A 609 -28.65 19.34 -19.30
N SER A 610 -27.37 19.55 -18.99
CA SER A 610 -26.68 20.81 -19.34
C SER A 610 -26.52 20.98 -20.85
N GLY A 611 -26.19 19.90 -21.59
CA GLY A 611 -26.19 19.87 -23.05
C GLY A 611 -27.57 20.18 -23.64
N TYR A 612 -28.62 19.54 -23.14
CA TYR A 612 -30.01 19.77 -23.55
C TYR A 612 -30.49 21.21 -23.29
N LEU A 613 -30.09 21.81 -22.17
CA LEU A 613 -30.37 23.20 -21.82
C LEU A 613 -29.52 24.21 -22.62
N GLY A 614 -28.52 23.75 -23.38
CA GLY A 614 -27.86 24.53 -24.43
C GLY A 614 -26.45 25.05 -24.11
N ILE A 615 -25.75 24.46 -23.14
CA ILE A 615 -24.41 24.94 -22.76
C ILE A 615 -23.41 24.89 -23.92
N ASP A 616 -23.50 23.89 -24.79
CA ASP A 616 -22.59 23.73 -25.93
C ASP A 616 -22.68 24.88 -26.95
N LEU A 617 -23.85 25.53 -27.07
CA LEU A 617 -24.00 26.72 -27.91
C LEU A 617 -23.36 27.97 -27.28
N LYS A 618 -23.12 27.95 -25.96
CA LYS A 618 -22.43 29.02 -25.23
C LYS A 618 -20.93 28.82 -25.25
N THR A 619 -20.46 27.62 -24.91
CA THR A 619 -19.03 27.30 -24.81
C THR A 619 -18.40 27.05 -26.18
N LYS A 620 -19.19 26.62 -27.17
CA LYS A 620 -18.75 26.31 -28.54
C LYS A 620 -17.54 25.38 -28.57
N GLY A 621 -17.49 24.44 -27.63
CA GLY A 621 -16.40 23.48 -27.49
C GLY A 621 -15.07 24.03 -26.99
N LYS A 622 -15.05 25.23 -26.38
CA LYS A 622 -13.83 25.87 -25.85
C LYS A 622 -13.66 25.73 -24.33
N ALA A 623 -14.60 25.08 -23.65
CA ALA A 623 -14.59 24.92 -22.21
C ALA A 623 -14.86 23.45 -21.84
N VAL A 624 -14.22 22.99 -20.77
CA VAL A 624 -14.32 21.61 -20.27
C VAL A 624 -15.07 21.57 -18.94
N TYR A 625 -15.81 20.48 -18.73
CA TYR A 625 -16.57 20.25 -17.51
C TYR A 625 -15.65 19.98 -16.32
N ARG A 626 -16.01 20.54 -15.16
CA ARG A 626 -15.40 20.22 -13.86
C ARG A 626 -16.42 20.31 -12.75
N LEU A 627 -16.51 19.24 -11.95
CA LEU A 627 -17.23 19.24 -10.67
C LEU A 627 -16.41 20.03 -9.62
N LEU A 628 -17.07 20.92 -8.87
CA LEU A 628 -16.44 21.77 -7.87
C LEU A 628 -16.76 21.33 -6.44
N ASP A 629 -18.05 21.12 -6.14
CA ASP A 629 -18.52 20.78 -4.81
C ASP A 629 -19.80 19.93 -4.91
N ALA A 630 -19.99 19.01 -3.95
CA ALA A 630 -21.18 18.20 -3.80
C ALA A 630 -21.17 17.49 -2.45
N VAL A 631 -22.35 17.35 -1.84
CA VAL A 631 -22.56 16.50 -0.65
C VAL A 631 -23.35 15.28 -1.09
N VAL A 632 -22.73 14.10 -1.00
CA VAL A 632 -23.36 12.82 -1.31
C VAL A 632 -23.66 12.06 -0.02
N THR A 633 -24.90 11.63 0.15
CA THR A 633 -25.36 10.80 1.28
C THR A 633 -25.88 9.48 0.76
N PHE A 634 -25.37 8.36 1.28
CA PHE A 634 -25.92 7.03 1.04
C PHE A 634 -26.91 6.68 2.16
N HIS A 635 -28.06 6.12 1.78
CA HIS A 635 -29.19 5.84 2.68
C HIS A 635 -29.41 4.34 2.90
N ASP A 636 -28.85 3.48 2.04
CA ASP A 636 -29.00 2.03 2.10
C ASP A 636 -27.74 1.32 1.57
N ALA A 637 -27.70 -0.01 1.69
CA ALA A 637 -26.63 -0.86 1.19
C ALA A 637 -26.53 -0.82 -0.35
N LEU A 638 -25.32 -1.03 -0.86
CA LEU A 638 -25.04 -0.97 -2.30
C LEU A 638 -25.68 -2.16 -3.05
N PRO A 639 -26.47 -1.89 -4.11
CA PRO A 639 -27.17 -2.93 -4.85
C PRO A 639 -26.22 -3.82 -5.67
N GLY A 640 -26.60 -5.08 -5.82
CA GLY A 640 -25.89 -6.07 -6.65
C GLY A 640 -26.57 -6.37 -8.00
N PRO A 641 -26.05 -7.34 -8.77
CA PRO A 641 -26.62 -7.79 -10.04
C PRO A 641 -28.12 -8.04 -10.02
N GLY A 642 -28.81 -7.59 -11.08
CA GLY A 642 -30.26 -7.71 -11.23
C GLY A 642 -31.06 -6.54 -10.66
N HIS A 643 -30.41 -5.62 -9.92
CA HIS A 643 -31.03 -4.36 -9.52
C HIS A 643 -30.84 -3.27 -10.58
N THR A 644 -31.80 -2.33 -10.62
CA THR A 644 -31.73 -1.11 -11.43
C THR A 644 -31.78 0.11 -10.51
N ILE A 645 -30.82 1.02 -10.67
CA ILE A 645 -30.81 2.30 -9.97
C ILE A 645 -31.54 3.33 -10.84
N ASN A 646 -32.49 4.05 -10.25
CA ASN A 646 -33.21 5.16 -10.88
C ASN A 646 -32.67 6.48 -10.33
N TYR A 647 -32.20 7.37 -11.19
CA TYR A 647 -31.74 8.71 -10.80
C TYR A 647 -32.70 9.79 -11.31
N ASP A 648 -33.19 10.63 -10.42
CA ASP A 648 -33.88 11.89 -10.74
C ASP A 648 -32.90 13.05 -10.54
N ILE A 649 -32.42 13.62 -11.66
CA ILE A 649 -31.32 14.59 -11.71
C ILE A 649 -31.86 15.95 -12.13
N ARG A 650 -31.52 17.01 -11.40
CA ARG A 650 -32.07 18.35 -11.58
C ARG A 650 -30.96 19.39 -11.61
N ILE A 651 -30.90 20.17 -12.69
CA ILE A 651 -30.15 21.43 -12.73
C ILE A 651 -31.09 22.54 -12.28
N LEU A 652 -30.74 23.18 -11.16
CA LEU A 652 -31.53 24.20 -10.50
C LEU A 652 -31.40 25.57 -11.18
N ARG A 653 -30.18 25.93 -11.59
CA ARG A 653 -29.86 27.20 -12.26
C ARG A 653 -28.45 27.21 -12.86
N PHE A 654 -28.25 28.07 -13.85
CA PHE A 654 -26.93 28.50 -14.35
C PHE A 654 -26.54 29.87 -13.81
N THR A 655 -25.24 30.12 -13.72
CA THR A 655 -24.63 31.43 -13.47
C THR A 655 -23.40 31.59 -14.33
N GLN A 656 -23.12 32.82 -14.76
CA GLN A 656 -21.93 33.11 -15.57
C GLN A 656 -21.02 34.07 -14.81
N GLN A 657 -19.71 33.78 -14.81
CA GLN A 657 -18.67 34.65 -14.27
C GLN A 657 -17.55 34.77 -15.32
N GLY A 658 -17.50 35.92 -16.00
CA GLY A 658 -16.62 36.08 -17.16
C GLY A 658 -16.97 35.05 -18.26
N ASP A 659 -15.98 34.31 -18.72
CA ASP A 659 -16.15 33.24 -19.71
C ASP A 659 -16.53 31.88 -19.09
N THR A 660 -16.55 31.78 -17.75
CA THR A 660 -16.89 30.54 -17.02
C THR A 660 -18.38 30.45 -16.77
N TRP A 661 -18.96 29.30 -17.11
CA TRP A 661 -20.34 28.95 -16.78
C TRP A 661 -20.36 27.99 -15.61
N LEU A 662 -21.10 28.33 -14.55
CA LEU A 662 -21.36 27.45 -13.41
C LEU A 662 -22.82 27.04 -13.40
N PHE A 663 -23.12 25.87 -12.87
CA PHE A 663 -24.48 25.43 -12.62
C PHE A 663 -24.58 24.64 -11.32
N PHE A 664 -25.77 24.74 -10.72
CA PHE A 664 -26.07 24.11 -9.45
C PHE A 664 -27.07 22.99 -9.66
N PHE A 665 -26.83 21.85 -9.06
CA PHE A 665 -27.61 20.65 -9.31
C PHE A 665 -27.76 19.76 -8.08
N GLU A 666 -28.72 18.86 -8.16
CA GLU A 666 -28.99 17.83 -7.16
C GLU A 666 -29.54 16.58 -7.86
N PHE A 667 -29.42 15.43 -7.20
CA PHE A 667 -30.12 14.24 -7.66
C PHE A 667 -30.53 13.29 -6.54
N ASP A 668 -31.53 12.47 -6.82
CA ASP A 668 -32.04 11.39 -5.97
C ASP A 668 -31.90 10.05 -6.69
N GLY A 669 -31.16 9.12 -6.08
CA GLY A 669 -30.97 7.74 -6.54
C GLY A 669 -31.82 6.77 -5.74
N THR A 670 -32.62 5.95 -6.40
CA THR A 670 -33.49 4.94 -5.77
C THR A 670 -33.36 3.56 -6.40
N VAL A 671 -33.57 2.51 -5.59
CA VAL A 671 -33.64 1.12 -6.05
C VAL A 671 -34.95 0.52 -5.53
N ASN A 672 -35.77 -0.06 -6.41
CA ASN A 672 -37.09 -0.61 -6.05
C ASN A 672 -37.97 0.39 -5.26
N GLY A 673 -37.87 1.69 -5.59
CA GLY A 673 -38.62 2.76 -4.92
C GLY A 673 -38.10 3.17 -3.53
N LYS A 674 -36.99 2.57 -3.06
CA LYS A 674 -36.32 2.96 -1.80
C LYS A 674 -35.16 3.91 -2.08
N PRO A 675 -34.93 4.93 -1.23
CA PRO A 675 -33.75 5.80 -1.33
C PRO A 675 -32.45 5.00 -1.22
N LEU A 676 -31.57 5.11 -2.21
CA LEU A 676 -30.21 4.56 -2.19
C LEU A 676 -29.20 5.66 -1.86
N LEU A 677 -29.19 6.75 -2.63
CA LEU A 677 -28.26 7.85 -2.43
C LEU A 677 -28.84 9.19 -2.88
N THR A 678 -28.38 10.28 -2.30
CA THR A 678 -28.78 11.65 -2.67
C THR A 678 -27.57 12.54 -2.82
N MET A 679 -27.53 13.37 -3.86
CA MET A 679 -26.56 14.43 -4.01
C MET A 679 -27.23 15.79 -3.81
N ARG A 680 -26.66 16.62 -2.95
CA ARG A 680 -27.12 17.98 -2.63
C ARG A 680 -25.95 18.96 -2.69
N LYS A 681 -26.27 20.25 -2.80
CA LYS A 681 -25.28 21.34 -2.95
C LYS A 681 -24.31 21.10 -4.13
N GLY A 682 -24.74 20.39 -5.16
CA GLY A 682 -23.94 20.14 -6.33
C GLY A 682 -23.62 21.44 -7.05
N CYS A 683 -22.35 21.66 -7.34
CA CYS A 683 -21.83 22.80 -8.09
C CYS A 683 -20.81 22.29 -9.10
N ALA A 684 -21.06 22.54 -10.38
CA ALA A 684 -20.16 22.20 -11.46
C ALA A 684 -20.03 23.38 -12.42
N GLY A 685 -19.02 23.34 -13.29
CA GLY A 685 -18.82 24.40 -14.26
C GLY A 685 -18.07 23.98 -15.51
N PHE A 686 -18.06 24.89 -16.47
CA PHE A 686 -17.38 24.78 -17.74
C PHE A 686 -16.29 25.85 -17.81
N PHE A 687 -15.04 25.40 -17.88
CA PHE A 687 -13.86 26.24 -17.76
C PHE A 687 -13.05 26.20 -19.05
N THR A 688 -12.63 27.36 -19.54
CA THR A 688 -11.64 27.45 -20.62
C THR A 688 -10.27 27.01 -20.10
N GLU A 689 -9.36 26.61 -21.01
CA GLU A 689 -7.99 26.26 -20.63
C GLU A 689 -7.28 27.39 -19.86
N ALA A 690 -7.51 28.65 -20.25
CA ALA A 690 -6.99 29.81 -19.55
C ALA A 690 -7.52 29.90 -18.10
N ALA A 691 -8.83 29.71 -17.91
CA ALA A 691 -9.43 29.73 -16.57
C ALA A 691 -8.92 28.58 -15.67
N LEU A 692 -8.63 27.42 -16.25
CA LEU A 692 -8.01 26.30 -15.51
C LEU A 692 -6.55 26.56 -15.16
N ALA A 693 -5.79 27.24 -16.02
CA ALA A 693 -4.39 27.58 -15.78
C ALA A 693 -4.21 28.68 -14.72
N GLU A 694 -5.13 29.64 -14.67
CA GLU A 694 -5.14 30.73 -13.68
C GLU A 694 -5.67 30.25 -12.30
N GLY A 695 -6.55 29.24 -12.29
CA GLY A 695 -7.16 28.71 -11.08
C GLY A 695 -6.22 27.83 -10.25
N LYS A 696 -5.42 28.42 -9.37
CA LYS A 696 -4.82 27.73 -8.21
C LYS A 696 -5.89 27.38 -7.16
N GLY A 697 -6.86 26.55 -7.52
CA GLY A 697 -7.94 26.12 -6.64
C GLY A 697 -8.92 27.26 -6.29
N ILE A 698 -10.21 26.98 -6.43
CA ILE A 698 -11.21 27.78 -5.73
C ILE A 698 -11.15 27.28 -4.28
N VAL A 699 -10.84 28.17 -3.34
CA VAL A 699 -10.79 27.91 -1.88
C VAL A 699 -12.15 27.50 -1.36
#